data_AF-A0A8H6TVD2-F1
#
_entry.id   AF-A0A8H6TVD2-F1
#
_cell.length_a   1.000
_cell.length_b   1.000
_cell.length_c   1.000
_cell.angle_alpha   90.00
_cell.angle_beta   90.00
_cell.angle_gamma   90.00
#
_symmetry.space_group_name_H-M   'P 1'
#
loop_
_entity.id
_entity.type
_entity.pdbx_description
1 polymer ?
#
loop_
_entity_poly.entity_id
_entity_poly.type
_entity_poly.pdbx_seq_one_letter_code
_entity_poly.pdbx_strand_id
1 'polypeptide(L)'
;MKPTVLSSLFLLALQYGFASSARIDTARAIQRRKSSILIDPDAQPSLPSLGAAKAAANAVGLNLTNIQGDVLIGMKKSKELFFFYSITNPADFKTKLKNDIAPLITSTTQLLSVSTQPLTAVNIAFSQLGLTTLGITDNLADAQFTAGQAPSAAALGDGSTANWVPQFAARSIHGVMLLASDTVENIETTLANVKAKLGNSIEEIYSLQGAARPGAEEGHEHFGYLDGISNPAITGFQTPLPGQAVVPAGEILVGETGDNGIANRPSWAQDGSFMVFRQLQQLVPEFNKFLTDNPIRAPALTPQQGSDLLGARMVGRWKSGAPVFLSPLVDNPALGADPTLNNNFTYAGPGESVASSTDQSKCPFSAHIRKTRPRADLGAEANSKHHVVRGGIPYGPEQTDEEIASNTTSIERGLAFVSYQSSIAAGFQFLQRAWANNPNFVHGSVGFDPIIGAAGGGPRVVNGLDPIIPSRQFTLMIDPPGLPSIPSANDARLAAAAVPGLNQSDIQGDVITGMLKNTELFTFFTIVNATHFKAKLRSTVLPLITSSSQIVGSQPPATAVNIAFSQTGLNALNVTDDLKDDLFSKGQSDDPSGKLNDPGTKNWVPQFTQPSTMHGVVLIAADSVDAVYSLQGAARAKEPGHEHFGFLDGISNPNVIGLTGPEPLPGQARIPPGEILLGEDGDPQQTARPDWTRGGSFLVFRQLEQKVPEFNKFLLDNPVQAEGHDLTPEQGSALFGARMVGRWKSGAPVFLAPVFDDPELGANKSRNNDFTYAEPGQTNKTTNNDQKKCPFSAHIRKTRPRADLTTPGTNETTRRHIVRAGIPYGPDPTEEENASNTTSTSTERGLAFVCYQSTLANGFVFIQKQWASATGFVKSGVGYDPIIGANLGGERWATGLDPIDANRNITMMQDFVVSRGGEYFFSPPISAIATILSA
;
A
#
# COMPACT_ATOMS: atom_id res chain seq x y z
N MET A 1 13.03 34.26 24.94
CA MET A 1 13.25 32.90 25.52
C MET A 1 12.96 31.90 24.42
N LYS A 2 13.98 31.16 23.97
CA LYS A 2 13.85 30.14 22.92
C LYS A 2 13.07 28.95 23.49
N PRO A 3 12.08 28.38 22.78
CA PRO A 3 11.38 27.20 23.26
C PRO A 3 12.38 26.04 23.34
N THR A 4 12.37 25.33 24.47
CA THR A 4 13.25 24.19 24.72
C THR A 4 12.83 23.01 23.83
N VAL A 5 13.80 22.18 23.43
CA VAL A 5 13.63 21.00 22.53
C VAL A 5 12.51 20.05 22.99
N LEU A 6 12.21 20.01 24.29
CA LEU A 6 11.09 19.26 24.84
C LEU A 6 9.72 19.76 24.36
N SER A 7 9.58 21.06 24.05
CA SER A 7 8.35 21.69 23.53
C SER A 7 8.04 21.23 22.10
N SER A 8 9.06 20.92 21.29
CA SER A 8 8.88 20.47 19.90
C SER A 8 8.56 18.99 19.82
N LEU A 9 9.19 18.15 20.66
CA LEU A 9 8.75 16.77 20.88
C LEU A 9 7.37 16.74 21.54
N PHE A 10 7.05 17.68 22.44
CA PHE A 10 5.71 17.85 22.98
C PHE A 10 4.73 18.30 21.89
N LEU A 11 5.03 19.27 21.02
CA LEU A 11 4.10 19.70 19.97
C LEU A 11 3.85 18.60 18.94
N LEU A 12 4.87 17.81 18.57
CA LEU A 12 4.71 16.67 17.67
C LEU A 12 3.95 15.52 18.36
N ALA A 13 4.28 15.18 19.61
CA ALA A 13 3.52 14.23 20.41
C ALA A 13 2.16 14.77 20.92
N LEU A 14 1.89 16.08 20.82
CA LEU A 14 0.61 16.72 21.10
C LEU A 14 -0.28 16.70 19.86
N GLN A 15 0.28 16.97 18.67
CA GLN A 15 -0.44 16.81 17.42
C GLN A 15 -0.87 15.35 17.20
N TYR A 16 -0.06 14.38 17.65
CA TYR A 16 -0.40 12.95 17.54
C TYR A 16 -0.90 12.31 18.86
N GLY A 17 -0.90 13.03 19.99
CA GLY A 17 -1.25 12.50 21.32
C GLY A 17 -2.29 13.29 22.12
N PHE A 18 -2.83 14.40 21.60
CA PHE A 18 -4.00 15.08 22.19
C PHE A 18 -5.27 14.81 21.37
N ALA A 19 -5.70 13.55 21.37
CA ALA A 19 -7.10 13.20 21.19
C ALA A 19 -7.70 12.43 22.38
N SER A 20 -6.95 12.23 23.48
CA SER A 20 -7.50 11.55 24.66
C SER A 20 -6.96 12.10 25.98
N SER A 21 -7.60 13.15 26.51
CA SER A 21 -7.89 13.32 27.94
C SER A 21 -8.37 14.74 28.24
N ALA A 22 -9.60 15.06 27.83
CA ALA A 22 -10.37 16.08 28.54
C ALA A 22 -11.35 15.36 29.48
N ARG A 23 -11.14 15.54 30.79
CA ARG A 23 -12.12 15.16 31.80
C ARG A 23 -13.44 15.87 31.49
N ILE A 24 -14.51 15.09 31.54
CA ILE A 24 -15.89 15.50 31.44
C ILE A 24 -16.17 16.53 32.54
N ASP A 25 -16.52 17.74 32.15
CA ASP A 25 -17.42 18.58 32.92
C ASP A 25 -18.51 19.14 31.99
N THR A 26 -19.71 19.18 32.56
CA THR A 26 -21.03 19.22 31.93
C THR A 26 -21.35 20.50 31.13
N ALA A 27 -21.55 20.36 29.81
CA ALA A 27 -22.61 20.98 28.97
C ALA A 27 -22.23 20.90 27.47
N ARG A 28 -22.78 19.91 26.74
CA ARG A 28 -22.56 19.74 25.29
C ARG A 28 -23.23 20.87 24.49
N ALA A 29 -22.44 21.79 23.95
CA ALA A 29 -22.81 22.49 22.72
C ALA A 29 -22.56 21.53 21.55
N ILE A 30 -23.63 21.00 20.94
CA ILE A 30 -23.56 20.12 19.77
C ILE A 30 -22.97 20.94 18.61
N GLN A 31 -21.74 20.64 18.19
CA GLN A 31 -21.22 21.14 16.90
C GLN A 31 -22.14 20.58 15.81
N ARG A 32 -22.90 21.47 15.16
CA ARG A 32 -23.78 21.11 14.03
C ARG A 32 -22.98 21.21 12.74
N ARG A 33 -23.02 20.17 11.90
CA ARG A 33 -22.43 20.23 10.54
C ARG A 33 -23.14 21.30 9.71
N LYS A 34 -22.37 21.99 8.87
CA LYS A 34 -22.87 22.97 7.89
C LYS A 34 -22.98 22.40 6.47
N SER A 35 -22.30 21.29 6.20
CA SER A 35 -22.26 20.58 4.93
C SER A 35 -22.47 19.07 5.14
N SER A 36 -22.99 18.41 4.10
CA SER A 36 -23.25 16.97 4.11
C SER A 36 -21.95 16.16 4.21
N ILE A 37 -21.97 15.01 4.89
CA ILE A 37 -20.91 13.97 4.76
C ILE A 37 -21.00 13.19 3.45
N LEU A 38 -22.18 13.23 2.82
CA LEU A 38 -22.48 12.47 1.62
C LEU A 38 -22.13 13.29 0.38
N ILE A 39 -21.56 12.63 -0.63
CA ILE A 39 -21.42 13.21 -1.97
C ILE A 39 -22.78 13.21 -2.67
N ASP A 40 -22.99 14.13 -3.60
CA ASP A 40 -24.21 14.19 -4.39
C ASP A 40 -23.91 14.42 -5.88
N PRO A 41 -23.41 13.40 -6.60
CA PRO A 41 -23.16 13.52 -8.03
C PRO A 41 -24.48 13.79 -8.78
N ASP A 42 -24.51 14.80 -9.65
CA ASP A 42 -25.72 15.29 -10.35
C ASP A 42 -26.52 14.18 -11.05
N ALA A 43 -25.82 13.20 -11.62
CA ALA A 43 -26.41 12.10 -12.37
C ALA A 43 -27.12 11.05 -11.51
N GLN A 44 -26.87 11.03 -10.20
CA GLN A 44 -27.50 10.09 -9.30
C GLN A 44 -28.85 10.64 -8.81
N PRO A 45 -29.84 9.77 -8.51
CA PRO A 45 -31.05 10.20 -7.83
C PRO A 45 -30.71 10.92 -6.52
N SER A 46 -31.27 12.12 -6.31
CA SER A 46 -31.16 12.82 -5.04
C SER A 46 -31.87 12.04 -3.93
N LEU A 47 -31.34 12.11 -2.70
CA LEU A 47 -32.01 11.52 -1.55
C LEU A 47 -33.33 12.25 -1.26
N PRO A 48 -34.38 11.55 -0.78
CA PRO A 48 -35.61 12.21 -0.36
C PRO A 48 -35.34 13.16 0.81
N SER A 49 -36.09 14.25 0.88
CA SER A 49 -36.06 15.08 2.09
C SER A 49 -36.54 14.28 3.30
N LEU A 50 -36.04 14.60 4.49
CA LEU A 50 -36.44 13.94 5.73
C LEU A 50 -37.97 13.89 5.92
N GLY A 51 -38.69 14.96 5.55
CA GLY A 51 -40.14 15.02 5.64
C GLY A 51 -40.83 14.08 4.65
N ALA A 52 -40.37 14.04 3.40
CA ALA A 52 -40.92 13.15 2.37
C ALA A 52 -40.66 11.67 2.72
N ALA A 53 -39.44 11.34 3.14
CA ALA A 53 -39.08 9.98 3.55
C ALA A 53 -39.92 9.51 4.76
N LYS A 54 -40.10 10.36 5.78
CA LYS A 54 -40.98 10.06 6.93
C LYS A 54 -42.43 9.84 6.51
N ALA A 55 -42.96 10.68 5.62
CA ALA A 55 -44.34 10.53 5.15
C ALA A 55 -44.52 9.23 4.37
N ALA A 56 -43.60 8.90 3.46
CA ALA A 56 -43.61 7.66 2.71
C ALA A 56 -43.49 6.43 3.62
N ALA A 57 -42.57 6.47 4.59
CA ALA A 57 -42.33 5.38 5.51
C ALA A 57 -43.55 5.11 6.41
N ASN A 58 -44.16 6.17 6.96
CA ASN A 58 -45.38 6.06 7.76
C ASN A 58 -46.55 5.47 6.98
N ALA A 59 -46.65 5.72 5.67
CA ALA A 59 -47.73 5.20 4.84
C ALA A 59 -47.69 3.67 4.69
N VAL A 60 -46.52 3.04 4.90
CA VAL A 60 -46.33 1.60 4.77
C VAL A 60 -45.82 0.93 6.05
N GLY A 61 -45.66 1.68 7.14
CA GLY A 61 -45.22 1.17 8.45
C GLY A 61 -43.70 0.97 8.60
N LEU A 62 -42.88 1.54 7.71
CA LEU A 62 -41.43 1.35 7.72
C LEU A 62 -40.72 2.21 8.79
N ASN A 63 -39.77 1.64 9.54
CA ASN A 63 -39.07 2.37 10.60
C ASN A 63 -37.66 2.86 10.21
N LEU A 64 -37.59 4.02 9.56
CA LEU A 64 -36.31 4.63 9.14
C LEU A 64 -35.37 5.03 10.27
N THR A 65 -35.80 4.99 11.55
CA THR A 65 -34.92 5.26 12.70
C THR A 65 -34.21 4.02 13.20
N ASN A 66 -34.70 2.83 12.83
CA ASN A 66 -34.16 1.54 13.21
C ASN A 66 -33.28 0.92 12.11
N ILE A 67 -33.40 1.40 10.87
CA ILE A 67 -32.60 0.95 9.72
C ILE A 67 -31.25 1.66 9.70
N GLN A 68 -30.17 0.91 9.57
CA GLN A 68 -28.81 1.44 9.43
C GLN A 68 -28.65 2.20 8.12
N GLY A 69 -27.97 3.35 8.17
CA GLY A 69 -27.92 4.35 7.11
C GLY A 69 -27.49 3.85 5.73
N ASP A 70 -26.45 3.02 5.67
CA ASP A 70 -25.86 2.55 4.41
C ASP A 70 -26.81 1.66 3.60
N VAL A 71 -27.75 0.98 4.27
CA VAL A 71 -28.68 0.01 3.65
C VAL A 71 -29.57 0.65 2.58
N LEU A 72 -30.06 1.88 2.82
CA LEU A 72 -30.98 2.58 1.91
C LEU A 72 -30.33 3.74 1.15
N ILE A 73 -29.19 4.25 1.63
CA ILE A 73 -28.51 5.41 1.03
C ILE A 73 -27.36 4.99 0.10
N GLY A 74 -26.61 3.94 0.46
CA GLY A 74 -25.59 3.34 -0.40
C GLY A 74 -24.44 4.28 -0.80
N MET A 75 -24.08 4.26 -2.09
CA MET A 75 -22.83 4.77 -2.70
C MET A 75 -22.46 6.25 -2.51
N LYS A 76 -23.26 7.05 -1.78
CA LYS A 76 -23.06 8.50 -1.64
C LYS A 76 -21.98 8.87 -0.60
N LYS A 77 -20.84 8.19 -0.59
CA LYS A 77 -19.77 8.35 0.41
C LYS A 77 -18.50 8.96 -0.19
N SER A 78 -17.85 9.86 0.53
CA SER A 78 -16.55 10.43 0.12
C SER A 78 -15.38 9.53 0.54
N LYS A 79 -15.30 9.15 1.82
CA LYS A 79 -14.32 8.20 2.37
C LYS A 79 -15.06 7.16 3.20
N GLU A 80 -14.61 5.91 3.16
CA GLU A 80 -15.18 4.84 3.97
C GLU A 80 -14.11 3.81 4.35
N LEU A 81 -14.09 3.39 5.60
CA LEU A 81 -13.26 2.29 6.08
C LEU A 81 -14.12 1.08 6.43
N PHE A 82 -13.77 -0.06 5.87
CA PHE A 82 -14.28 -1.36 6.29
C PHE A 82 -13.33 -1.94 7.35
N PHE A 83 -13.78 -2.01 8.60
CA PHE A 83 -13.02 -2.55 9.72
C PHE A 83 -13.55 -3.94 10.10
N PHE A 84 -12.87 -5.00 9.66
CA PHE A 84 -13.25 -6.39 9.93
C PHE A 84 -12.58 -6.89 11.21
N TYR A 85 -13.36 -7.53 12.09
CA TYR A 85 -12.90 -7.94 13.42
C TYR A 85 -13.39 -9.34 13.80
N SER A 86 -12.66 -9.98 14.71
CA SER A 86 -13.09 -11.14 15.47
C SER A 86 -13.52 -10.69 16.87
N ILE A 87 -14.32 -11.52 17.56
CA ILE A 87 -14.81 -11.27 18.92
C ILE A 87 -14.11 -12.27 19.83
N THR A 88 -13.28 -11.75 20.73
CA THR A 88 -12.43 -12.55 21.63
C THR A 88 -13.05 -12.72 23.02
N ASN A 89 -13.89 -11.77 23.45
CA ASN A 89 -14.67 -11.86 24.69
C ASN A 89 -16.15 -11.49 24.43
N PRO A 90 -17.01 -12.47 24.14
CA PRO A 90 -18.40 -12.22 23.77
C PRO A 90 -19.23 -11.50 24.84
N ALA A 91 -18.97 -11.77 26.13
CA ALA A 91 -19.74 -11.16 27.22
C ALA A 91 -19.40 -9.67 27.38
N ASP A 92 -18.11 -9.33 27.35
CA ASP A 92 -17.62 -7.95 27.39
C ASP A 92 -18.03 -7.20 26.11
N PHE A 93 -17.87 -7.82 24.95
CA PHE A 93 -18.28 -7.26 23.67
C PHE A 93 -19.78 -6.91 23.66
N LYS A 94 -20.67 -7.79 24.14
CA LYS A 94 -22.11 -7.50 24.23
C LYS A 94 -22.40 -6.28 25.10
N THR A 95 -21.71 -6.17 26.23
CA THR A 95 -21.89 -5.06 27.17
C THR A 95 -21.48 -3.74 26.53
N LYS A 96 -20.33 -3.72 25.87
CA LYS A 96 -19.80 -2.54 25.16
C LYS A 96 -20.57 -2.24 23.88
N LEU A 97 -21.01 -3.25 23.15
CA LEU A 97 -21.87 -3.09 21.97
C LEU A 97 -23.14 -2.34 22.37
N LYS A 98 -23.80 -2.75 23.46
CA LYS A 98 -25.01 -2.10 23.97
C LYS A 98 -24.76 -0.66 24.44
N ASN A 99 -23.74 -0.45 25.25
CA ASN A 99 -23.56 0.82 25.97
C ASN A 99 -22.77 1.86 25.17
N ASP A 100 -21.81 1.42 24.35
CA ASP A 100 -20.80 2.27 23.76
C ASP A 100 -20.88 2.36 22.23
N ILE A 101 -21.25 1.28 21.55
CA ILE A 101 -21.27 1.22 20.08
C ILE A 101 -22.66 1.48 19.51
N ALA A 102 -23.73 0.89 20.07
CA ALA A 102 -25.10 1.11 19.61
C ALA A 102 -25.48 2.60 19.52
N PRO A 103 -25.10 3.48 20.47
CA PRO A 103 -25.37 4.92 20.35
C PRO A 103 -24.59 5.63 19.22
N LEU A 104 -23.55 5.01 18.67
CA LEU A 104 -22.77 5.54 17.54
C LEU A 104 -23.35 5.13 16.19
N ILE A 105 -24.21 4.10 16.14
CA ILE A 105 -24.75 3.59 14.88
C ILE A 105 -25.66 4.64 14.24
N THR A 106 -25.37 4.95 12.98
CA THR A 106 -26.08 5.97 12.21
C THR A 106 -27.26 5.35 11.47
N SER A 107 -28.47 5.79 11.81
CA SER A 107 -29.71 5.40 11.12
C SER A 107 -29.89 6.13 9.78
N THR A 108 -30.75 5.59 8.92
CA THR A 108 -31.18 6.27 7.68
C THR A 108 -31.75 7.65 7.98
N THR A 109 -32.60 7.77 9.00
CA THR A 109 -33.19 9.05 9.42
C THR A 109 -32.14 10.12 9.73
N GLN A 110 -31.06 9.75 10.43
CA GLN A 110 -29.99 10.69 10.79
C GLN A 110 -29.22 11.21 9.56
N LEU A 111 -29.04 10.37 8.55
CA LEU A 111 -28.31 10.73 7.34
C LEU A 111 -29.09 11.65 6.39
N LEU A 112 -30.43 11.64 6.43
CA LEU A 112 -31.28 12.47 5.57
C LEU A 112 -31.31 13.96 5.94
N SER A 113 -30.70 14.37 7.05
CA SER A 113 -30.57 15.78 7.41
C SER A 113 -29.15 16.12 7.83
N VAL A 114 -28.55 17.10 7.17
CA VAL A 114 -27.20 17.61 7.50
C VAL A 114 -27.08 17.98 8.98
N SER A 115 -28.14 18.50 9.59
CA SER A 115 -28.12 18.89 11.01
C SER A 115 -28.02 17.71 11.98
N THR A 116 -28.31 16.48 11.52
CA THR A 116 -28.28 15.24 12.32
C THR A 116 -27.20 14.27 11.86
N GLN A 117 -26.50 14.56 10.76
CA GLN A 117 -25.36 13.77 10.31
C GLN A 117 -24.21 13.90 11.31
N PRO A 118 -23.61 12.77 11.74
CA PRO A 118 -22.43 12.79 12.59
C PRO A 118 -21.19 13.24 11.80
N LEU A 119 -20.06 13.47 12.50
CA LEU A 119 -18.78 13.67 11.83
C LEU A 119 -18.38 12.42 11.03
N THR A 120 -18.56 11.24 11.62
CA THR A 120 -18.36 9.93 10.99
C THR A 120 -19.62 9.10 11.17
N ALA A 121 -20.20 8.64 10.06
CA ALA A 121 -21.28 7.67 10.10
C ALA A 121 -20.72 6.28 10.40
N VAL A 122 -21.38 5.56 11.31
CA VAL A 122 -20.95 4.22 11.72
C VAL A 122 -22.07 3.23 11.46
N ASN A 123 -21.82 2.19 10.69
CA ASN A 123 -22.67 1.01 10.59
C ASN A 123 -21.91 -0.25 10.99
N ILE A 124 -22.63 -1.32 11.31
CA ILE A 124 -22.09 -2.58 11.80
C ILE A 124 -22.87 -3.76 11.21
N ALA A 125 -22.15 -4.79 10.78
CA ALA A 125 -22.72 -6.06 10.32
C ALA A 125 -21.98 -7.24 10.95
N PHE A 126 -22.68 -8.36 11.09
CA PHE A 126 -22.14 -9.59 11.69
C PHE A 126 -22.21 -10.74 10.69
N SER A 127 -21.19 -11.58 10.69
CA SER A 127 -21.23 -12.88 9.98
C SER A 127 -22.03 -13.89 10.81
N GLN A 128 -22.41 -15.02 10.19
CA GLN A 128 -22.99 -16.15 10.93
C GLN A 128 -22.09 -16.60 12.09
N LEU A 129 -20.76 -16.62 11.87
CA LEU A 129 -19.80 -16.98 12.91
C LEU A 129 -19.83 -15.98 14.07
N GLY A 130 -19.94 -14.68 13.78
CA GLY A 130 -20.07 -13.65 14.81
C GLY A 130 -21.36 -13.78 15.63
N LEU A 131 -22.50 -14.02 14.97
CA LEU A 131 -23.78 -14.27 15.68
C LEU A 131 -23.68 -15.49 16.59
N THR A 132 -23.16 -16.61 16.09
CA THR A 132 -22.96 -17.83 16.89
C THR A 132 -22.01 -17.60 18.06
N THR A 133 -20.93 -16.83 17.85
CA THR A 133 -19.97 -16.45 18.91
C THR A 133 -20.63 -15.62 20.00
N LEU A 134 -21.60 -14.79 19.63
CA LEU A 134 -22.45 -14.05 20.55
C LEU A 134 -23.57 -14.94 21.15
N GLY A 135 -23.60 -16.24 20.90
CA GLY A 135 -24.64 -17.14 21.40
C GLY A 135 -26.02 -16.88 20.79
N ILE A 136 -26.09 -16.20 19.65
CA ILE A 136 -27.32 -16.01 18.86
C ILE A 136 -27.34 -17.16 17.85
N THR A 137 -28.27 -18.09 18.04
CA THR A 137 -28.36 -19.34 17.24
C THR A 137 -29.64 -19.39 16.40
N ASP A 138 -30.43 -18.32 16.42
CA ASP A 138 -31.62 -18.13 15.61
C ASP A 138 -31.29 -18.33 14.12
N ASN A 139 -32.17 -19.06 13.43
CA ASN A 139 -32.06 -19.21 11.99
C ASN A 139 -32.54 -17.93 11.30
N LEU A 140 -31.64 -17.21 10.64
CA LEU A 140 -32.01 -16.05 9.84
C LEU A 140 -32.66 -16.43 8.51
N ALA A 141 -32.93 -17.71 8.21
CA ALA A 141 -33.60 -18.17 7.00
C ALA A 141 -32.89 -17.81 5.66
N ASP A 142 -31.56 -17.69 5.68
CA ASP A 142 -30.73 -17.56 4.47
C ASP A 142 -29.54 -18.52 4.54
N ALA A 143 -29.60 -19.57 3.72
CA ALA A 143 -28.59 -20.62 3.72
C ALA A 143 -27.20 -20.12 3.27
N GLN A 144 -27.15 -19.09 2.42
CA GLN A 144 -25.88 -18.56 1.92
C GLN A 144 -25.17 -17.75 3.01
N PHE A 145 -25.93 -16.95 3.77
CA PHE A 145 -25.42 -16.27 4.94
C PHE A 145 -24.90 -17.27 5.98
N THR A 146 -25.68 -18.33 6.28
CA THR A 146 -25.27 -19.36 7.24
C THR A 146 -24.01 -20.10 6.80
N ALA A 147 -23.87 -20.43 5.52
CA ALA A 147 -22.67 -21.06 4.99
C ALA A 147 -21.45 -20.12 4.99
N GLY A 148 -21.67 -18.82 4.77
CA GLY A 148 -20.64 -17.84 4.48
C GLY A 148 -20.24 -17.85 3.00
N GLN A 149 -19.47 -16.84 2.57
CA GLN A 149 -19.18 -16.64 1.14
C GLN A 149 -18.11 -17.61 0.60
N ALA A 150 -17.10 -17.98 1.40
CA ALA A 150 -15.99 -18.83 0.96
C ALA A 150 -16.41 -20.19 0.36
N PRO A 151 -17.36 -20.95 0.96
CA PRO A 151 -17.90 -22.16 0.34
C PRO A 151 -18.59 -21.94 -1.01
N SER A 152 -19.02 -20.71 -1.31
CA SER A 152 -19.66 -20.36 -2.58
C SER A 152 -18.68 -19.88 -3.66
N ALA A 153 -17.38 -19.74 -3.38
CA ALA A 153 -16.40 -19.15 -4.30
C ALA A 153 -16.41 -19.82 -5.69
N ALA A 154 -16.34 -21.16 -5.74
CA ALA A 154 -16.42 -21.90 -7.00
C ALA A 154 -17.74 -21.66 -7.74
N ALA A 155 -18.86 -21.64 -7.00
CA ALA A 155 -20.19 -21.42 -7.56
C ALA A 155 -20.38 -19.99 -8.10
N LEU A 156 -19.72 -19.00 -7.50
CA LEU A 156 -19.66 -17.60 -7.93
C LEU A 156 -18.72 -17.38 -9.12
N GLY A 157 -17.93 -18.39 -9.50
CA GLY A 157 -17.03 -18.35 -10.64
C GLY A 157 -15.58 -17.96 -10.31
N ASP A 158 -15.23 -17.80 -9.03
CA ASP A 158 -13.87 -17.48 -8.57
C ASP A 158 -12.91 -18.69 -8.71
N GLY A 159 -13.43 -19.88 -9.01
CA GLY A 159 -12.69 -21.13 -9.05
C GLY A 159 -12.39 -21.68 -7.65
N SER A 160 -11.62 -20.94 -6.85
CA SER A 160 -11.31 -21.28 -5.45
C SER A 160 -11.09 -20.02 -4.61
N THR A 161 -10.88 -20.18 -3.30
CA THR A 161 -10.48 -19.09 -2.41
C THR A 161 -8.97 -18.81 -2.41
N ALA A 162 -8.19 -19.46 -3.29
CA ALA A 162 -6.73 -19.34 -3.30
C ALA A 162 -6.24 -17.92 -3.61
N ASN A 163 -7.01 -17.16 -4.39
CA ASN A 163 -6.70 -15.77 -4.77
C ASN A 163 -7.44 -14.75 -3.88
N TRP A 164 -8.11 -15.20 -2.81
CA TRP A 164 -8.75 -14.28 -1.88
C TRP A 164 -7.74 -13.78 -0.85
N VAL A 165 -8.01 -12.58 -0.29
CA VAL A 165 -7.30 -12.12 0.92
C VAL A 165 -7.39 -13.23 1.99
N PRO A 166 -6.26 -13.68 2.57
CA PRO A 166 -6.21 -14.88 3.41
C PRO A 166 -7.22 -14.88 4.57
N GLN A 167 -7.49 -13.71 5.14
CA GLN A 167 -8.45 -13.52 6.22
C GLN A 167 -9.89 -13.84 5.81
N PHE A 168 -10.30 -13.51 4.57
CA PHE A 168 -11.61 -13.92 4.05
C PHE A 168 -11.65 -15.42 3.76
N ALA A 169 -10.56 -16.00 3.26
CA ALA A 169 -10.45 -17.44 3.00
C ALA A 169 -10.46 -18.27 4.30
N ALA A 170 -9.87 -17.76 5.39
CA ALA A 170 -9.79 -18.41 6.69
C ALA A 170 -11.14 -18.48 7.44
N ARG A 171 -12.13 -17.68 7.02
CA ARG A 171 -13.47 -17.61 7.64
C ARG A 171 -13.42 -17.23 9.13
N SER A 172 -12.46 -16.39 9.54
CA SER A 172 -12.25 -15.96 10.94
C SER A 172 -12.98 -14.66 11.31
N ILE A 173 -13.62 -13.99 10.36
CA ILE A 173 -14.26 -12.68 10.57
C ILE A 173 -15.63 -12.84 11.24
N HIS A 174 -15.82 -12.18 12.38
CA HIS A 174 -17.09 -12.19 13.13
C HIS A 174 -17.99 -11.01 12.75
N GLY A 175 -17.41 -9.87 12.37
CA GLY A 175 -18.18 -8.72 11.93
C GLY A 175 -17.34 -7.69 11.19
N VAL A 176 -18.01 -6.66 10.71
CA VAL A 176 -17.43 -5.50 10.05
C VAL A 176 -18.11 -4.24 10.58
N MET A 177 -17.32 -3.19 10.84
CA MET A 177 -17.82 -1.83 11.01
C MET A 177 -17.50 -1.01 9.76
N LEU A 178 -18.47 -0.24 9.29
CA LEU A 178 -18.32 0.69 8.17
C LEU A 178 -18.25 2.09 8.77
N LEU A 179 -17.13 2.77 8.58
CA LEU A 179 -16.91 4.13 9.07
C LEU A 179 -16.79 5.06 7.89
N ALA A 180 -17.81 5.89 7.64
CA ALA A 180 -17.84 6.80 6.50
C ALA A 180 -17.79 8.27 6.94
N SER A 181 -16.94 9.08 6.29
CA SER A 181 -16.83 10.51 6.55
C SER A 181 -16.36 11.25 5.29
N ASP A 182 -16.26 12.57 5.40
CA ASP A 182 -15.64 13.46 4.41
C ASP A 182 -14.11 13.52 4.53
N THR A 183 -13.53 13.03 5.64
CA THR A 183 -12.07 12.95 5.83
C THR A 183 -11.64 11.62 6.42
N VAL A 184 -10.42 11.17 6.09
CA VAL A 184 -9.81 9.98 6.69
C VAL A 184 -9.50 10.22 8.18
N GLU A 185 -9.10 11.43 8.56
CA GLU A 185 -8.85 11.80 9.96
C GLU A 185 -10.07 11.59 10.88
N ASN A 186 -11.27 11.95 10.42
CA ASN A 186 -12.51 11.71 11.16
C ASN A 186 -12.80 10.22 11.32
N ILE A 187 -12.49 9.42 10.29
CA ILE A 187 -12.61 7.96 10.32
C ILE A 187 -11.63 7.37 11.33
N GLU A 188 -10.35 7.73 11.27
CA GLU A 188 -9.31 7.23 12.17
C GLU A 188 -9.59 7.61 13.62
N THR A 189 -10.01 8.86 13.87
CA THR A 189 -10.44 9.31 15.20
C THR A 189 -11.60 8.47 15.74
N THR A 190 -12.58 8.18 14.89
CA THR A 190 -13.74 7.37 15.27
C THR A 190 -13.35 5.92 15.48
N LEU A 191 -12.48 5.36 14.64
CA LEU A 191 -11.95 4.01 14.77
C LEU A 191 -11.16 3.85 16.08
N ALA A 192 -10.29 4.80 16.41
CA ALA A 192 -9.54 4.80 17.67
C ALA A 192 -10.49 4.81 18.88
N ASN A 193 -11.56 5.62 18.83
CA ASN A 193 -12.59 5.64 19.87
C ASN A 193 -13.33 4.30 19.97
N VAL A 194 -13.69 3.68 18.84
CA VAL A 194 -14.33 2.36 18.80
C VAL A 194 -13.41 1.29 19.37
N LYS A 195 -12.14 1.24 18.93
CA LYS A 195 -11.12 0.31 19.43
C LYS A 195 -10.88 0.49 20.92
N ALA A 196 -10.82 1.72 21.42
CA ALA A 196 -10.66 1.99 22.85
C ALA A 196 -11.86 1.52 23.67
N LYS A 197 -13.09 1.74 23.17
CA LYS A 197 -14.34 1.29 23.81
C LYS A 197 -14.45 -0.23 23.85
N LEU A 198 -14.15 -0.89 22.73
CA LEU A 198 -14.23 -2.35 22.62
C LEU A 198 -13.06 -3.02 23.35
N GLY A 199 -11.87 -2.41 23.34
CA GLY A 199 -10.65 -2.94 23.95
C GLY A 199 -10.39 -4.38 23.51
N ASN A 200 -9.94 -5.21 24.44
CA ASN A 200 -9.61 -6.61 24.19
C ASN A 200 -10.84 -7.53 24.00
N SER A 201 -12.04 -6.98 23.78
CA SER A 201 -13.24 -7.79 23.45
C SER A 201 -13.34 -8.13 21.96
N ILE A 202 -12.52 -7.47 21.13
CA ILE A 202 -12.33 -7.76 19.72
C ILE A 202 -10.84 -7.82 19.36
N GLU A 203 -10.55 -8.35 18.19
CA GLU A 203 -9.27 -8.24 17.50
C GLU A 203 -9.52 -7.79 16.06
N GLU A 204 -8.69 -6.87 15.55
CA GLU A 204 -8.74 -6.50 14.13
C GLU A 204 -8.21 -7.66 13.28
N ILE A 205 -9.00 -8.05 12.26
CA ILE A 205 -8.64 -9.12 11.35
C ILE A 205 -8.14 -8.54 10.02
N TYR A 206 -8.85 -7.56 9.48
CA TYR A 206 -8.52 -6.92 8.21
C TYR A 206 -9.18 -5.54 8.14
N SER A 207 -8.61 -4.64 7.35
CA SER A 207 -9.25 -3.38 7.03
C SER A 207 -9.00 -2.96 5.59
N LEU A 208 -9.98 -2.26 5.00
CA LEU A 208 -9.89 -1.76 3.63
C LEU A 208 -10.41 -0.32 3.58
N GLN A 209 -9.57 0.60 3.14
CA GLN A 209 -9.92 2.01 2.95
C GLN A 209 -10.43 2.24 1.53
N GLY A 210 -11.67 2.71 1.43
CA GLY A 210 -12.29 3.20 0.21
C GLY A 210 -12.35 4.73 0.15
N ALA A 211 -12.41 5.25 -1.06
CA ALA A 211 -12.58 6.67 -1.36
C ALA A 211 -13.31 6.86 -2.69
N ALA A 212 -14.16 7.89 -2.76
CA ALA A 212 -14.56 8.46 -4.03
C ALA A 212 -13.32 8.96 -4.79
N ARG A 213 -13.30 8.72 -6.09
CA ARG A 213 -12.23 9.16 -6.99
C ARG A 213 -12.20 10.69 -7.08
N PRO A 214 -11.04 11.31 -7.34
CA PRO A 214 -10.88 12.76 -7.24
C PRO A 214 -11.47 13.52 -8.43
N GLY A 215 -11.83 14.79 -8.21
CA GLY A 215 -12.16 15.74 -9.27
C GLY A 215 -13.37 15.33 -10.10
N ALA A 216 -13.23 15.37 -11.43
CA ALA A 216 -14.30 15.03 -12.37
C ALA A 216 -14.70 13.55 -12.34
N GLU A 217 -13.89 12.69 -11.71
CA GLU A 217 -14.17 11.27 -11.56
C GLU A 217 -14.92 10.96 -10.25
N GLU A 218 -15.32 11.98 -9.47
CA GLU A 218 -16.15 11.76 -8.28
C GLU A 218 -17.47 11.07 -8.66
N GLY A 219 -17.74 9.91 -8.03
CA GLY A 219 -18.88 9.05 -8.37
C GLY A 219 -18.61 8.04 -9.50
N HIS A 220 -17.43 8.07 -10.13
CA HIS A 220 -17.00 7.06 -11.10
C HIS A 220 -16.22 5.93 -10.41
N GLU A 221 -16.33 4.71 -10.96
CA GLU A 221 -15.46 3.59 -10.60
C GLU A 221 -14.11 3.64 -11.35
N HIS A 222 -13.21 2.69 -11.10
CA HIS A 222 -11.82 2.75 -11.57
C HIS A 222 -11.65 2.58 -13.09
N PHE A 223 -12.59 1.95 -13.82
CA PHE A 223 -12.60 1.98 -15.28
C PHE A 223 -13.08 3.33 -15.87
N GLY A 224 -13.54 4.26 -15.01
CA GLY A 224 -13.96 5.61 -15.37
C GLY A 224 -15.44 5.75 -15.71
N TYR A 225 -16.28 4.76 -15.38
CA TYR A 225 -17.72 4.85 -15.60
C TYR A 225 -18.43 5.38 -14.37
N LEU A 226 -19.31 6.36 -14.58
CA LEU A 226 -20.17 6.89 -13.54
C LEU A 226 -21.05 5.79 -12.94
N ASP A 227 -20.97 5.62 -11.62
CA ASP A 227 -21.69 4.60 -10.87
C ASP A 227 -22.79 5.22 -9.96
N GLY A 228 -23.57 4.37 -9.30
CA GLY A 228 -24.66 4.75 -8.38
C GLY A 228 -25.95 5.19 -9.06
N ILE A 229 -26.01 5.25 -10.40
CA ILE A 229 -27.18 5.75 -11.16
C ILE A 229 -28.45 4.93 -10.93
N SER A 230 -28.37 3.60 -11.13
CA SER A 230 -29.55 2.73 -11.10
C SER A 230 -29.58 1.87 -9.84
N ASN A 231 -30.34 2.32 -8.84
CA ASN A 231 -30.77 1.53 -7.68
C ASN A 231 -32.31 1.36 -7.72
N PRO A 232 -32.88 0.31 -7.09
CA PRO A 232 -34.33 0.18 -6.98
C PRO A 232 -34.93 1.31 -6.12
N ALA A 233 -36.09 1.82 -6.50
CA ALA A 233 -36.91 2.69 -5.64
C ALA A 233 -37.65 1.81 -4.63
N ILE A 234 -37.35 2.01 -3.36
CA ILE A 234 -37.94 1.21 -2.28
C ILE A 234 -39.26 1.85 -1.86
N THR A 235 -40.33 1.06 -1.90
CA THR A 235 -41.65 1.47 -1.44
C THR A 235 -41.56 1.91 0.02
N GLY A 236 -41.98 3.14 0.31
CA GLY A 236 -41.90 3.72 1.65
C GLY A 236 -40.63 4.54 1.94
N PHE A 237 -39.73 4.73 0.97
CA PHE A 237 -38.52 5.52 1.18
C PHE A 237 -38.39 6.71 0.24
N GLN A 238 -38.37 6.47 -1.08
CA GLN A 238 -38.10 7.52 -2.08
C GLN A 238 -39.15 7.55 -3.20
N THR A 239 -39.23 8.69 -3.89
CA THR A 239 -40.07 8.82 -5.08
C THR A 239 -39.37 8.18 -6.28
N PRO A 240 -40.01 7.27 -7.01
CA PRO A 240 -39.40 6.65 -8.19
C PRO A 240 -39.13 7.67 -9.30
N LEU A 241 -37.96 7.57 -9.92
CA LEU A 241 -37.64 8.29 -11.17
C LEU A 241 -38.06 7.49 -12.40
N PRO A 242 -38.21 8.14 -13.58
CA PRO A 242 -38.57 7.45 -14.82
C PRO A 242 -37.64 6.26 -15.13
N GLY A 243 -38.25 5.09 -15.40
CA GLY A 243 -37.53 3.84 -15.67
C GLY A 243 -36.89 3.16 -14.44
N GLN A 244 -37.00 3.73 -13.24
CA GLN A 244 -36.56 3.09 -12.01
C GLN A 244 -37.52 1.97 -11.60
N ALA A 245 -36.98 0.82 -11.18
CA ALA A 245 -37.80 -0.28 -10.67
C ALA A 245 -38.34 0.11 -9.30
N VAL A 246 -39.62 -0.17 -9.04
CA VAL A 246 -40.22 0.01 -7.71
C VAL A 246 -40.34 -1.37 -7.08
N VAL A 247 -39.74 -1.53 -5.90
CA VAL A 247 -39.73 -2.80 -5.17
C VAL A 247 -40.34 -2.61 -3.78
N PRO A 248 -40.99 -3.65 -3.23
CA PRO A 248 -41.43 -3.61 -1.85
C PRO A 248 -40.21 -3.62 -0.91
N ALA A 249 -40.34 -3.03 0.29
CA ALA A 249 -39.23 -2.90 1.24
C ALA A 249 -38.57 -4.24 1.59
N GLY A 250 -39.37 -5.31 1.65
CA GLY A 250 -38.95 -6.66 1.97
C GLY A 250 -38.04 -7.35 0.93
N GLU A 251 -37.84 -6.78 -0.26
CA GLU A 251 -36.78 -7.25 -1.17
C GLU A 251 -35.38 -6.87 -0.66
N ILE A 252 -35.29 -5.79 0.13
CA ILE A 252 -34.04 -5.27 0.68
C ILE A 252 -33.94 -5.49 2.20
N LEU A 253 -35.04 -5.35 2.92
CA LEU A 253 -35.10 -5.39 4.37
C LEU A 253 -35.73 -6.70 4.87
N VAL A 254 -35.07 -7.34 5.83
CA VAL A 254 -35.54 -8.57 6.47
C VAL A 254 -36.78 -8.27 7.30
N GLY A 255 -37.79 -9.15 7.23
CA GLY A 255 -39.02 -9.03 8.02
C GLY A 255 -40.03 -8.01 7.50
N GLU A 256 -39.72 -7.28 6.43
CA GLU A 256 -40.62 -6.31 5.81
C GLU A 256 -41.50 -6.93 4.71
N THR A 257 -42.56 -6.21 4.32
CA THR A 257 -43.46 -6.66 3.25
C THR A 257 -42.67 -6.94 1.97
N GLY A 258 -42.72 -8.18 1.46
CA GLY A 258 -41.94 -8.64 0.31
C GLY A 258 -40.79 -9.61 0.64
N ASP A 259 -40.42 -9.78 1.91
CA ASP A 259 -39.37 -10.74 2.31
C ASP A 259 -39.91 -12.17 2.22
N ASN A 260 -39.36 -12.96 1.29
CA ASN A 260 -39.73 -14.37 1.10
C ASN A 260 -39.43 -15.25 2.34
N GLY A 261 -38.52 -14.81 3.21
CA GLY A 261 -38.17 -15.50 4.45
C GLY A 261 -39.00 -15.09 5.66
N ILE A 262 -39.93 -14.12 5.53
CA ILE A 262 -40.59 -13.43 6.67
C ILE A 262 -41.17 -14.36 7.74
N ALA A 263 -41.79 -15.48 7.33
CA ALA A 263 -42.42 -16.43 8.25
C ALA A 263 -41.43 -17.14 9.20
N ASN A 264 -40.14 -17.16 8.85
CA ASN A 264 -39.10 -17.89 9.57
C ASN A 264 -38.00 -16.95 10.11
N ARG A 265 -38.13 -15.63 9.96
CA ARG A 265 -37.17 -14.68 10.54
C ARG A 265 -37.45 -14.51 12.04
N PRO A 266 -36.40 -14.39 12.87
CA PRO A 266 -36.61 -13.97 14.25
C PRO A 266 -37.02 -12.50 14.29
N SER A 267 -37.90 -12.13 15.22
CA SER A 267 -38.47 -10.78 15.28
C SER A 267 -37.42 -9.67 15.50
N TRP A 268 -36.28 -9.99 16.12
CA TRP A 268 -35.21 -9.02 16.34
C TRP A 268 -34.45 -8.63 15.06
N ALA A 269 -34.56 -9.43 14.00
CA ALA A 269 -33.88 -9.19 12.72
C ALA A 269 -34.68 -8.31 11.76
N GLN A 270 -35.92 -7.94 12.10
CA GLN A 270 -36.72 -7.01 11.30
C GLN A 270 -35.97 -5.68 11.10
N ASP A 271 -36.15 -5.04 9.94
CA ASP A 271 -35.43 -3.83 9.49
C ASP A 271 -33.93 -4.05 9.16
N GLY A 272 -33.38 -5.23 9.44
CA GLY A 272 -32.03 -5.60 9.03
C GLY A 272 -31.92 -5.85 7.52
N SER A 273 -30.70 -6.01 7.02
CA SER A 273 -30.44 -6.47 5.64
C SER A 273 -29.23 -7.38 5.67
N PHE A 274 -29.16 -8.36 4.77
CA PHE A 274 -27.90 -9.03 4.51
C PHE A 274 -27.00 -8.11 3.70
N MET A 275 -25.75 -7.99 4.14
CA MET A 275 -24.69 -7.27 3.45
C MET A 275 -23.78 -8.29 2.76
N VAL A 276 -23.59 -8.15 1.46
CA VAL A 276 -22.55 -8.86 0.72
C VAL A 276 -21.41 -7.90 0.47
N PHE A 277 -20.22 -8.24 0.98
CA PHE A 277 -18.97 -7.57 0.67
C PHE A 277 -18.16 -8.38 -0.35
N ARG A 278 -17.51 -7.70 -1.30
CA ARG A 278 -16.52 -8.25 -2.22
C ARG A 278 -15.41 -7.21 -2.44
N GLN A 279 -14.15 -7.62 -2.28
CA GLN A 279 -13.01 -6.83 -2.75
C GLN A 279 -12.72 -7.26 -4.19
N LEU A 280 -13.04 -6.39 -5.15
CA LEU A 280 -12.93 -6.68 -6.58
C LEU A 280 -11.83 -5.83 -7.18
N GLN A 281 -10.65 -6.42 -7.40
CA GLN A 281 -9.55 -5.76 -8.11
C GLN A 281 -9.96 -5.44 -9.55
N GLN A 282 -9.56 -4.27 -10.04
CA GLN A 282 -9.80 -3.80 -11.39
C GLN A 282 -8.47 -3.54 -12.10
N LEU A 283 -8.23 -4.28 -13.18
CA LEU A 283 -7.05 -4.17 -14.03
C LEU A 283 -7.24 -3.06 -15.07
N VAL A 284 -7.17 -1.81 -14.61
CA VAL A 284 -7.56 -0.63 -15.41
C VAL A 284 -6.67 -0.42 -16.63
N PRO A 285 -5.33 -0.49 -16.56
CA PRO A 285 -4.46 -0.39 -17.73
C PRO A 285 -4.77 -1.47 -18.78
N GLU A 286 -4.98 -2.71 -18.33
CA GLU A 286 -5.27 -3.85 -19.17
C GLU A 286 -6.64 -3.72 -19.83
N PHE A 287 -7.65 -3.24 -19.10
CA PHE A 287 -8.97 -2.93 -19.64
C PHE A 287 -8.88 -1.85 -20.73
N ASN A 288 -8.17 -0.74 -20.46
CA ASN A 288 -7.97 0.32 -21.43
C ASN A 288 -7.24 -0.19 -22.68
N LYS A 289 -6.18 -0.99 -22.51
CA LYS A 289 -5.46 -1.63 -23.60
C LYS A 289 -6.36 -2.56 -24.41
N PHE A 290 -7.19 -3.36 -23.75
CA PHE A 290 -8.12 -4.26 -24.41
C PHE A 290 -9.06 -3.47 -25.33
N LEU A 291 -9.59 -2.32 -24.87
CA LEU A 291 -10.42 -1.46 -25.70
C LEU A 291 -9.66 -0.91 -26.90
N THR A 292 -8.43 -0.42 -26.70
CA THR A 292 -7.60 0.16 -27.78
C THR A 292 -7.11 -0.87 -28.80
N ASP A 293 -6.92 -2.11 -28.39
CA ASP A 293 -6.53 -3.21 -29.28
C ASP A 293 -7.74 -3.71 -30.11
N ASN A 294 -8.96 -3.48 -29.63
CA ASN A 294 -10.18 -4.05 -30.19
C ASN A 294 -11.24 -3.04 -30.66
N PRO A 295 -10.91 -1.83 -31.17
CA PRO A 295 -11.89 -0.78 -31.42
C PRO A 295 -12.99 -1.25 -32.37
N ILE A 296 -14.21 -0.79 -32.14
CA ILE A 296 -15.31 -0.95 -33.10
C ILE A 296 -14.97 -0.11 -34.34
N ARG A 297 -14.93 -0.77 -35.50
CA ARG A 297 -14.56 -0.12 -36.77
C ARG A 297 -15.81 0.24 -37.54
N ALA A 298 -16.11 1.54 -37.62
CA ALA A 298 -17.20 2.09 -38.42
C ALA A 298 -16.68 3.29 -39.24
N PRO A 299 -17.20 3.55 -40.46
CA PRO A 299 -16.70 4.64 -41.31
C PRO A 299 -16.72 6.04 -40.68
N ALA A 300 -17.56 6.26 -39.67
CA ALA A 300 -17.73 7.55 -38.99
C ALA A 300 -17.02 7.66 -37.63
N LEU A 301 -16.25 6.64 -37.21
CA LEU A 301 -15.58 6.61 -35.90
C LEU A 301 -14.06 6.60 -36.06
N THR A 302 -13.37 7.42 -35.27
CA THR A 302 -11.92 7.26 -35.04
C THR A 302 -11.65 5.98 -34.25
N PRO A 303 -10.42 5.43 -34.27
CA PRO A 303 -10.08 4.29 -33.42
C PRO A 303 -10.39 4.55 -31.94
N GLN A 304 -10.08 5.75 -31.42
CA GLN A 304 -10.40 6.11 -30.05
C GLN A 304 -11.91 6.08 -29.77
N GLN A 305 -12.72 6.69 -30.64
CA GLN A 305 -14.18 6.64 -30.51
C GLN A 305 -14.73 5.21 -30.59
N GLY A 306 -14.09 4.35 -31.40
CA GLY A 306 -14.40 2.93 -31.48
C GLY A 306 -14.06 2.16 -30.20
N SER A 307 -12.96 2.51 -29.52
CA SER A 307 -12.57 1.98 -28.20
C SER A 307 -13.54 2.42 -27.11
N ASP A 308 -13.89 3.71 -27.08
CA ASP A 308 -14.84 4.28 -26.12
C ASP A 308 -16.23 3.65 -26.30
N LEU A 309 -16.67 3.48 -27.55
CA LEU A 309 -17.93 2.78 -27.86
C LEU A 309 -17.90 1.32 -27.41
N LEU A 310 -16.78 0.61 -27.59
CA LEU A 310 -16.66 -0.78 -27.15
C LEU A 310 -16.83 -0.88 -25.63
N GLY A 311 -16.12 -0.03 -24.88
CA GLY A 311 -16.24 0.01 -23.43
C GLY A 311 -17.66 0.37 -22.98
N ALA A 312 -18.26 1.38 -23.62
CA ALA A 312 -19.63 1.77 -23.34
C ALA A 312 -20.63 0.64 -23.59
N ARG A 313 -20.38 -0.20 -24.61
CA ARG A 313 -21.20 -1.37 -24.93
C ARG A 313 -20.94 -2.55 -24.00
N MET A 314 -19.73 -2.72 -23.46
CA MET A 314 -19.43 -3.70 -22.40
C MET A 314 -20.20 -3.37 -21.12
N VAL A 315 -20.19 -2.10 -20.70
CA VAL A 315 -20.90 -1.66 -19.49
C VAL A 315 -22.40 -1.53 -19.73
N GLY A 316 -22.80 -1.07 -20.91
CA GLY A 316 -24.16 -0.64 -21.26
C GLY A 316 -24.45 0.84 -20.95
N ARG A 317 -23.42 1.60 -20.57
CA ARG A 317 -23.42 3.06 -20.41
C ARG A 317 -22.08 3.62 -20.87
N TRP A 318 -22.09 4.83 -21.39
CA TRP A 318 -20.87 5.61 -21.58
C TRP A 318 -20.27 6.00 -20.23
N LYS A 319 -19.00 6.43 -20.23
CA LYS A 319 -18.31 6.91 -19.01
C LYS A 319 -19.07 8.03 -18.31
N SER A 320 -19.73 8.90 -19.08
CA SER A 320 -20.62 9.97 -18.59
C SER A 320 -21.87 9.50 -17.84
N GLY A 321 -22.19 8.20 -17.87
CA GLY A 321 -23.44 7.63 -17.35
C GLY A 321 -24.57 7.52 -18.39
N ALA A 322 -24.43 8.12 -19.58
CA ALA A 322 -25.45 8.03 -20.63
C ALA A 322 -25.69 6.56 -21.05
N PRO A 323 -26.94 6.04 -21.03
CA PRO A 323 -27.20 4.66 -21.40
C PRO A 323 -27.04 4.46 -22.90
N VAL A 324 -26.24 3.45 -23.30
CA VAL A 324 -26.00 3.18 -24.74
C VAL A 324 -27.29 2.85 -25.47
N PHE A 325 -28.30 2.30 -24.79
CA PHE A 325 -29.59 2.05 -25.42
C PHE A 325 -30.26 3.32 -25.97
N LEU A 326 -30.09 4.47 -25.30
CA LEU A 326 -30.66 5.76 -25.73
C LEU A 326 -29.68 6.57 -26.60
N SER A 327 -28.37 6.38 -26.40
CA SER A 327 -27.31 7.01 -27.20
C SER A 327 -26.31 5.96 -27.71
N PRO A 328 -26.66 5.20 -28.77
CA PRO A 328 -25.98 3.94 -29.09
C PRO A 328 -24.66 4.07 -29.85
N LEU A 329 -24.36 5.25 -30.40
CA LEU A 329 -23.19 5.45 -31.27
C LEU A 329 -22.20 6.50 -30.74
N VAL A 330 -22.69 7.49 -29.98
CA VAL A 330 -21.89 8.59 -29.45
C VAL A 330 -22.34 8.90 -28.02
N ASP A 331 -21.41 9.30 -27.17
CA ASP A 331 -21.72 9.75 -25.81
C ASP A 331 -22.64 10.98 -25.81
N ASN A 332 -23.48 11.10 -24.78
CA ASN A 332 -24.30 12.27 -24.52
C ASN A 332 -24.20 12.62 -23.02
N PRO A 333 -23.18 13.39 -22.60
CA PRO A 333 -22.98 13.72 -21.19
C PRO A 333 -24.16 14.43 -20.53
N ALA A 334 -24.92 15.25 -21.27
CA ALA A 334 -26.12 15.90 -20.75
C ALA A 334 -27.22 14.88 -20.42
N LEU A 335 -27.39 13.85 -21.26
CA LEU A 335 -28.27 12.72 -20.94
C LEU A 335 -27.74 11.93 -19.73
N GLY A 336 -26.43 11.71 -19.63
CA GLY A 336 -25.81 11.01 -18.50
C GLY A 336 -26.03 11.72 -17.16
N ALA A 337 -25.90 13.04 -17.15
CA ALA A 337 -26.05 13.91 -15.98
C ALA A 337 -27.50 14.12 -15.51
N ASP A 338 -28.51 13.80 -16.32
CA ASP A 338 -29.92 14.02 -15.96
C ASP A 338 -30.56 12.75 -15.35
N PRO A 339 -30.79 12.70 -14.02
CA PRO A 339 -31.37 11.52 -13.36
C PRO A 339 -32.82 11.24 -13.77
N THR A 340 -33.52 12.18 -14.41
CA THR A 340 -34.88 11.97 -14.95
C THR A 340 -34.88 11.26 -16.31
N LEU A 341 -33.73 11.23 -17.00
CA LEU A 341 -33.58 10.67 -18.34
C LEU A 341 -32.62 9.47 -18.38
N ASN A 342 -31.52 9.50 -17.61
CA ASN A 342 -30.41 8.54 -17.70
C ASN A 342 -30.79 7.09 -17.30
N ASN A 343 -31.98 6.87 -16.75
CA ASN A 343 -32.49 5.55 -16.42
C ASN A 343 -33.82 5.21 -17.14
N ASN A 344 -34.35 6.12 -17.97
CA ASN A 344 -35.67 6.02 -18.59
C ASN A 344 -35.66 5.17 -19.88
N PHE A 345 -35.43 3.87 -19.73
CA PHE A 345 -35.43 2.92 -20.84
C PHE A 345 -35.80 1.51 -20.40
N THR A 346 -36.15 0.63 -21.33
CA THR A 346 -36.58 -0.75 -21.04
C THR A 346 -35.86 -1.82 -21.87
N TYR A 347 -34.97 -1.42 -22.78
CA TYR A 347 -34.41 -2.25 -23.87
C TYR A 347 -35.40 -2.65 -24.97
N ALA A 348 -36.63 -2.12 -24.93
CA ALA A 348 -37.65 -2.27 -25.97
C ALA A 348 -38.05 -0.91 -26.54
N GLY A 349 -38.35 -0.85 -27.84
CA GLY A 349 -39.16 0.24 -28.39
C GLY A 349 -40.63 0.13 -27.96
N PRO A 350 -41.42 1.20 -28.12
CA PRO A 350 -42.86 1.15 -27.84
C PRO A 350 -43.55 0.04 -28.66
N GLY A 351 -44.13 -0.95 -27.97
CA GLY A 351 -44.85 -2.07 -28.61
C GLY A 351 -43.99 -3.26 -29.07
N GLU A 352 -42.68 -3.26 -28.80
CA GLU A 352 -41.78 -4.36 -29.17
C GLU A 352 -41.71 -5.45 -28.09
N SER A 353 -41.74 -6.73 -28.51
CA SER A 353 -41.44 -7.88 -27.66
C SER A 353 -39.96 -8.22 -27.75
N VAL A 354 -39.24 -8.13 -26.64
CA VAL A 354 -37.77 -8.29 -26.62
C VAL A 354 -37.32 -9.74 -26.47
N ALA A 355 -38.15 -10.63 -25.92
CA ALA A 355 -37.81 -12.03 -25.66
C ALA A 355 -37.45 -12.84 -26.93
N SER A 356 -37.92 -12.39 -28.10
CA SER A 356 -37.60 -12.97 -29.42
C SER A 356 -36.70 -12.07 -30.28
N SER A 357 -36.24 -10.95 -29.75
CA SER A 357 -35.40 -10.01 -30.48
C SER A 357 -34.00 -10.57 -30.66
N THR A 358 -33.45 -10.37 -31.85
CA THR A 358 -32.02 -10.56 -32.15
C THR A 358 -31.29 -9.22 -32.25
N ASP A 359 -31.98 -8.10 -32.01
CA ASP A 359 -31.44 -6.76 -32.16
C ASP A 359 -30.54 -6.38 -30.97
N GLN A 360 -29.25 -6.25 -31.26
CA GLN A 360 -28.22 -5.77 -30.33
C GLN A 360 -27.62 -4.43 -30.80
N SER A 361 -28.19 -3.80 -31.83
CA SER A 361 -27.65 -2.57 -32.42
C SER A 361 -27.54 -1.45 -31.37
N LYS A 362 -28.55 -1.27 -30.52
CA LYS A 362 -28.58 -0.24 -29.48
C LYS A 362 -27.80 -0.60 -28.22
N CYS A 363 -27.93 -1.84 -27.75
CA CYS A 363 -27.26 -2.32 -26.53
C CYS A 363 -27.04 -3.84 -26.64
N PRO A 364 -25.83 -4.37 -26.40
CA PRO A 364 -25.60 -5.81 -26.38
C PRO A 364 -26.42 -6.52 -25.30
N PHE A 365 -26.87 -7.75 -25.54
CA PHE A 365 -27.49 -8.60 -24.51
C PHE A 365 -26.48 -8.96 -23.39
N SER A 366 -25.19 -8.94 -23.71
CA SER A 366 -24.09 -9.22 -22.79
C SER A 366 -23.71 -8.03 -21.90
N ALA A 367 -24.20 -6.81 -22.20
CA ALA A 367 -23.81 -5.61 -21.49
C ALA A 367 -24.08 -5.72 -19.98
N HIS A 368 -23.16 -5.24 -19.16
CA HIS A 368 -23.18 -5.42 -17.71
C HIS A 368 -24.51 -5.00 -17.06
N ILE A 369 -25.01 -3.79 -17.36
CA ILE A 369 -26.28 -3.32 -16.79
C ILE A 369 -27.51 -4.06 -17.33
N ARG A 370 -27.42 -4.70 -18.51
CA ARG A 370 -28.50 -5.49 -19.11
C ARG A 370 -28.51 -6.91 -18.53
N LYS A 371 -27.34 -7.50 -18.27
CA LYS A 371 -27.21 -8.76 -17.52
C LYS A 371 -27.73 -8.62 -16.09
N THR A 372 -27.35 -7.55 -15.40
CA THR A 372 -27.68 -7.36 -13.98
C THR A 372 -29.05 -6.72 -13.75
N ARG A 373 -29.65 -6.11 -14.77
CA ARG A 373 -31.04 -5.65 -14.77
C ARG A 373 -31.64 -5.76 -16.17
N PRO A 374 -32.23 -6.91 -16.53
CA PRO A 374 -32.65 -7.20 -17.91
C PRO A 374 -33.84 -6.40 -18.43
N ARG A 375 -34.65 -5.81 -17.55
CA ARG A 375 -35.85 -5.03 -17.92
C ARG A 375 -36.70 -5.83 -18.92
N ALA A 376 -37.13 -5.26 -20.04
CA ALA A 376 -38.09 -5.92 -20.93
C ALA A 376 -37.56 -7.21 -21.62
N ASP A 377 -36.28 -7.56 -21.47
CA ASP A 377 -35.75 -8.89 -21.82
C ASP A 377 -36.42 -10.02 -21.02
N LEU A 378 -36.89 -9.71 -19.82
CA LEU A 378 -37.69 -10.60 -18.99
C LEU A 378 -39.15 -10.11 -18.93
N GLY A 379 -40.08 -11.02 -18.64
CA GLY A 379 -41.48 -10.67 -18.34
C GLY A 379 -41.59 -9.85 -17.04
N ALA A 380 -42.72 -9.16 -16.86
CA ALA A 380 -42.96 -8.29 -15.70
C ALA A 380 -42.75 -8.99 -14.34
N GLU A 381 -43.15 -10.26 -14.22
CA GLU A 381 -42.96 -11.04 -12.98
C GLU A 381 -41.48 -11.30 -12.67
N ALA A 382 -40.71 -11.77 -13.65
CA ALA A 382 -39.29 -12.09 -13.46
C ALA A 382 -38.43 -10.83 -13.19
N ASN A 383 -38.86 -9.65 -13.68
CA ASN A 383 -38.21 -8.37 -13.39
C ASN A 383 -38.54 -7.77 -12.02
N SER A 384 -39.61 -8.23 -11.37
CA SER A 384 -40.01 -7.71 -10.05
C SER A 384 -39.15 -8.24 -8.90
N LYS A 385 -38.31 -9.24 -9.19
CA LYS A 385 -37.46 -9.97 -8.23
C LYS A 385 -35.98 -9.73 -8.56
N HIS A 386 -35.10 -10.06 -7.62
CA HIS A 386 -33.64 -10.01 -7.79
C HIS A 386 -33.03 -8.60 -7.81
N HIS A 387 -33.44 -7.76 -6.86
CA HIS A 387 -32.90 -6.41 -6.70
C HIS A 387 -31.91 -6.35 -5.54
N VAL A 388 -30.95 -5.44 -5.66
CA VAL A 388 -30.01 -5.11 -4.59
C VAL A 388 -29.87 -3.59 -4.51
N VAL A 389 -29.65 -3.05 -3.30
CA VAL A 389 -29.12 -1.69 -3.14
C VAL A 389 -27.60 -1.80 -3.10
N ARG A 390 -26.91 -1.02 -3.94
CA ARG A 390 -25.45 -1.04 -3.98
C ARG A 390 -24.90 0.07 -3.09
N GLY A 391 -23.91 -0.27 -2.27
CA GLY A 391 -23.22 0.63 -1.35
C GLY A 391 -21.71 0.66 -1.54
N GLY A 392 -21.23 0.21 -2.71
CA GLY A 392 -19.80 0.10 -3.00
C GLY A 392 -19.08 1.44 -3.10
N ILE A 393 -17.76 1.39 -2.96
CA ILE A 393 -16.86 2.54 -3.06
C ILE A 393 -15.52 2.09 -3.68
N PRO A 394 -14.88 2.88 -4.54
CA PRO A 394 -13.55 2.55 -5.04
C PRO A 394 -12.52 2.43 -3.92
N TYR A 395 -11.51 1.57 -4.08
CA TYR A 395 -10.35 1.45 -3.21
C TYR A 395 -9.04 1.46 -4.02
N GLY A 396 -7.93 1.72 -3.35
CA GLY A 396 -6.62 1.84 -3.97
C GLY A 396 -6.42 3.18 -4.70
N PRO A 397 -5.18 3.50 -5.11
CA PRO A 397 -4.86 4.75 -5.77
C PRO A 397 -5.36 4.79 -7.22
N GLU A 398 -5.38 5.98 -7.81
CA GLU A 398 -5.49 6.16 -9.26
C GLU A 398 -4.35 5.42 -9.99
N GLN A 399 -4.50 5.24 -11.31
CA GLN A 399 -3.43 4.68 -12.15
C GLN A 399 -2.23 5.64 -12.17
N THR A 400 -1.01 5.11 -12.13
CA THR A 400 0.20 5.93 -12.34
C THR A 400 0.50 6.12 -13.83
N ASP A 401 1.32 7.11 -14.17
CA ASP A 401 1.76 7.33 -15.56
C ASP A 401 2.51 6.09 -16.11
N GLU A 402 3.22 5.36 -15.27
CA GLU A 402 3.95 4.13 -15.63
C GLU A 402 2.99 2.97 -15.93
N GLU A 403 1.94 2.79 -15.14
CA GLU A 403 0.91 1.78 -15.40
C GLU A 403 0.16 2.10 -16.70
N ILE A 404 -0.13 3.37 -16.96
CA ILE A 404 -0.72 3.83 -18.23
C ILE A 404 0.22 3.54 -19.40
N ALA A 405 1.51 3.90 -19.29
CA ALA A 405 2.49 3.69 -20.35
C ALA A 405 2.77 2.22 -20.64
N SER A 406 2.85 1.39 -19.60
CA SER A 406 3.12 -0.05 -19.70
C SER A 406 1.88 -0.89 -20.00
N ASN A 407 0.69 -0.30 -19.92
CA ASN A 407 -0.59 -1.01 -19.99
C ASN A 407 -0.70 -2.19 -19.02
N THR A 408 -0.03 -2.10 -17.87
CA THR A 408 0.06 -3.18 -16.88
C THR A 408 -0.17 -2.63 -15.49
N THR A 409 -1.05 -3.29 -14.73
CA THR A 409 -1.31 -2.99 -13.33
C THR A 409 -0.10 -3.40 -12.47
N SER A 410 0.40 -2.48 -11.66
CA SER A 410 1.46 -2.72 -10.67
C SER A 410 1.01 -2.45 -9.23
N ILE A 411 -0.10 -1.72 -9.04
CA ILE A 411 -0.71 -1.44 -7.73
C ILE A 411 -2.16 -1.91 -7.70
N GLU A 412 -2.56 -2.57 -6.61
CA GLU A 412 -3.95 -3.03 -6.45
C GLU A 412 -4.91 -1.84 -6.29
N ARG A 413 -5.97 -1.85 -7.10
CA ARG A 413 -7.09 -0.91 -7.04
C ARG A 413 -8.35 -1.62 -7.48
N GLY A 414 -9.50 -1.08 -7.13
CA GLY A 414 -10.76 -1.60 -7.64
C GLY A 414 -11.96 -1.17 -6.81
N LEU A 415 -12.94 -2.05 -6.70
CA LEU A 415 -14.20 -1.76 -6.04
C LEU A 415 -14.34 -2.55 -4.73
N ALA A 416 -14.49 -1.85 -3.61
CA ALA A 416 -15.01 -2.42 -2.38
C ALA A 416 -16.52 -2.54 -2.55
N PHE A 417 -16.94 -3.61 -3.22
CA PHE A 417 -18.34 -3.82 -3.59
C PHE A 417 -19.14 -4.20 -2.35
N VAL A 418 -20.24 -3.48 -2.15
CA VAL A 418 -21.23 -3.75 -1.12
C VAL A 418 -22.61 -3.82 -1.77
N SER A 419 -23.38 -4.83 -1.41
CA SER A 419 -24.81 -4.91 -1.77
C SER A 419 -25.68 -5.38 -0.63
N TYR A 420 -26.87 -4.78 -0.55
CA TYR A 420 -27.90 -5.04 0.45
C TYR A 420 -29.13 -5.70 -0.19
N GLN A 421 -29.62 -6.73 0.47
CA GLN A 421 -30.79 -7.51 0.10
C GLN A 421 -31.34 -8.27 1.31
N SER A 422 -32.62 -8.63 1.30
CA SER A 422 -33.21 -9.50 2.32
C SER A 422 -32.89 -10.98 2.09
N SER A 423 -32.46 -11.38 0.87
CA SER A 423 -32.01 -12.73 0.55
C SER A 423 -30.80 -12.73 -0.39
N ILE A 424 -29.67 -13.26 0.06
CA ILE A 424 -28.43 -13.35 -0.74
C ILE A 424 -28.64 -14.24 -1.96
N ALA A 425 -29.39 -15.32 -1.79
CA ALA A 425 -29.72 -16.28 -2.86
C ALA A 425 -30.58 -15.65 -3.96
N ALA A 426 -31.46 -14.69 -3.62
CA ALA A 426 -32.28 -13.98 -4.59
C ALA A 426 -31.60 -12.71 -5.14
N GLY A 427 -30.72 -12.06 -4.37
CA GLY A 427 -29.99 -10.86 -4.77
C GLY A 427 -28.64 -11.20 -5.43
N PHE A 428 -27.54 -10.78 -4.80
CA PHE A 428 -26.17 -10.90 -5.33
C PHE A 428 -25.84 -12.26 -5.95
N GLN A 429 -26.10 -13.38 -5.25
CA GLN A 429 -25.70 -14.69 -5.75
C GLN A 429 -26.44 -15.05 -7.05
N PHE A 430 -27.70 -14.65 -7.17
CA PHE A 430 -28.48 -14.88 -8.38
C PHE A 430 -27.93 -14.08 -9.55
N LEU A 431 -27.70 -12.77 -9.33
CA LEU A 431 -27.14 -11.87 -10.34
C LEU A 431 -25.81 -12.39 -10.88
N GLN A 432 -24.90 -12.81 -9.98
CA GLN A 432 -23.60 -13.33 -10.37
C GLN A 432 -23.74 -14.66 -11.13
N ARG A 433 -24.44 -15.65 -10.56
CA ARG A 433 -24.41 -17.02 -11.08
C ARG A 433 -25.37 -17.25 -12.24
N ALA A 434 -26.62 -16.86 -12.08
CA ALA A 434 -27.68 -17.20 -13.01
C ALA A 434 -27.66 -16.28 -14.24
N TRP A 435 -27.16 -15.04 -14.08
CA TRP A 435 -27.19 -14.01 -15.12
C TRP A 435 -25.80 -13.69 -15.67
N ALA A 436 -24.90 -13.12 -14.86
CA ALA A 436 -23.59 -12.65 -15.31
C ALA A 436 -22.68 -13.79 -15.81
N ASN A 437 -22.61 -14.90 -15.07
CA ASN A 437 -21.80 -16.07 -15.41
C ASN A 437 -22.45 -16.99 -16.45
N ASN A 438 -23.70 -16.74 -16.83
CA ASN A 438 -24.45 -17.61 -17.73
C ASN A 438 -24.36 -17.12 -19.18
N PRO A 439 -23.63 -17.81 -20.07
CA PRO A 439 -23.46 -17.39 -21.45
C PRO A 439 -24.72 -17.51 -22.31
N ASN A 440 -25.77 -18.17 -21.81
CA ASN A 440 -27.05 -18.38 -22.49
C ASN A 440 -28.21 -17.68 -21.79
N PHE A 441 -27.91 -16.71 -20.91
CA PHE A 441 -28.95 -16.01 -20.16
C PHE A 441 -29.83 -15.17 -21.08
N VAL A 442 -31.15 -15.38 -20.97
CA VAL A 442 -32.28 -14.86 -21.78
C VAL A 442 -32.19 -15.22 -23.25
N HIS A 443 -31.10 -14.84 -23.92
CA HIS A 443 -30.87 -15.14 -25.33
C HIS A 443 -29.74 -16.18 -25.43
N GLY A 444 -29.90 -17.15 -26.34
CA GLY A 444 -28.88 -18.18 -26.56
C GLY A 444 -27.57 -17.58 -27.08
N SER A 445 -26.43 -18.09 -26.60
CA SER A 445 -25.10 -17.72 -27.10
C SER A 445 -24.73 -16.22 -26.98
N VAL A 446 -25.22 -15.53 -25.95
CA VAL A 446 -24.87 -14.12 -25.64
C VAL A 446 -23.42 -13.98 -25.17
N GLY A 447 -22.92 -14.98 -24.44
CA GLY A 447 -21.65 -14.90 -23.74
C GLY A 447 -21.78 -14.34 -22.32
N PHE A 448 -20.63 -14.25 -21.65
CA PHE A 448 -20.51 -13.78 -20.27
C PHE A 448 -20.79 -12.27 -20.18
N ASP A 449 -21.15 -11.81 -18.99
CA ASP A 449 -20.99 -10.40 -18.64
C ASP A 449 -19.50 -10.01 -18.77
N PRO A 450 -19.15 -8.96 -19.54
CA PRO A 450 -17.78 -8.61 -19.85
C PRO A 450 -17.02 -7.96 -18.70
N ILE A 451 -17.72 -7.51 -17.65
CA ILE A 451 -17.12 -6.84 -16.48
C ILE A 451 -16.97 -7.87 -15.36
N ILE A 452 -18.08 -8.47 -14.91
CA ILE A 452 -18.10 -9.32 -13.71
C ILE A 452 -18.35 -10.81 -13.98
N GLY A 453 -18.70 -11.19 -15.22
CA GLY A 453 -18.95 -12.59 -15.54
C GLY A 453 -17.69 -13.41 -15.30
N ALA A 454 -17.79 -14.57 -14.68
CA ALA A 454 -16.66 -15.40 -14.30
C ALA A 454 -16.82 -16.83 -14.81
N ALA A 455 -15.72 -17.40 -15.32
CA ALA A 455 -15.69 -18.72 -15.95
C ALA A 455 -14.79 -19.73 -15.21
N GLY A 456 -14.57 -19.54 -13.89
CA GLY A 456 -13.76 -20.46 -13.08
C GLY A 456 -12.30 -20.55 -13.52
N GLY A 457 -11.72 -19.43 -13.97
CA GLY A 457 -10.36 -19.36 -14.53
C GLY A 457 -10.25 -19.71 -16.03
N GLY A 458 -11.37 -19.99 -16.71
CA GLY A 458 -11.41 -20.15 -18.17
C GLY A 458 -11.54 -18.83 -18.94
N PRO A 459 -11.25 -18.82 -20.27
CA PRO A 459 -11.48 -17.66 -21.11
C PRO A 459 -12.98 -17.29 -21.16
N ARG A 460 -13.29 -15.99 -21.11
CA ARG A 460 -14.67 -15.50 -21.16
C ARG A 460 -14.97 -14.99 -22.55
N VAL A 461 -15.85 -15.70 -23.26
CA VAL A 461 -16.31 -15.29 -24.60
C VAL A 461 -17.54 -14.40 -24.47
N VAL A 462 -17.51 -13.26 -25.16
CA VAL A 462 -18.57 -12.26 -25.18
C VAL A 462 -18.96 -11.96 -26.63
N ASN A 463 -20.26 -11.95 -26.91
CA ASN A 463 -20.82 -11.68 -28.24
C ASN A 463 -21.65 -10.38 -28.24
N GLY A 464 -21.96 -9.85 -29.43
CA GLY A 464 -22.88 -8.71 -29.61
C GLY A 464 -22.30 -7.33 -29.29
N LEU A 465 -21.05 -7.24 -28.84
CA LEU A 465 -20.40 -5.96 -28.52
C LEU A 465 -20.13 -5.09 -29.77
N ASP A 466 -19.96 -5.68 -30.94
CA ASP A 466 -19.80 -4.93 -32.20
C ASP A 466 -21.18 -4.77 -32.87
N PRO A 467 -21.74 -3.55 -32.99
CA PRO A 467 -23.06 -3.33 -33.57
C PRO A 467 -23.12 -3.56 -35.08
N ILE A 468 -21.98 -3.59 -35.77
CA ILE A 468 -21.88 -3.81 -37.23
C ILE A 468 -21.68 -5.29 -37.52
N ILE A 469 -20.88 -5.97 -36.69
CA ILE A 469 -20.60 -7.40 -36.80
C ILE A 469 -20.99 -8.09 -35.49
N PRO A 470 -22.28 -8.32 -35.20
CA PRO A 470 -22.72 -8.93 -33.94
C PRO A 470 -22.14 -10.32 -33.66
N SER A 471 -21.71 -11.02 -34.73
CA SER A 471 -21.03 -12.33 -34.65
C SER A 471 -19.55 -12.25 -34.28
N ARG A 472 -18.95 -11.05 -34.22
CA ARG A 472 -17.57 -10.87 -33.76
C ARG A 472 -17.49 -11.26 -32.29
N GLN A 473 -16.70 -12.29 -32.02
CA GLN A 473 -16.47 -12.75 -30.65
C GLN A 473 -15.31 -11.97 -30.04
N PHE A 474 -15.49 -11.57 -28.78
CA PHE A 474 -14.46 -10.98 -27.97
C PHE A 474 -14.09 -11.99 -26.89
N THR A 475 -12.83 -12.41 -26.86
CA THR A 475 -12.32 -13.30 -25.83
C THR A 475 -11.58 -12.46 -24.81
N LEU A 476 -12.16 -12.34 -23.62
CA LEU A 476 -11.47 -11.78 -22.47
C LEU A 476 -10.57 -12.91 -21.94
N MET A 477 -9.27 -12.72 -22.11
CA MET A 477 -8.27 -13.68 -21.63
C MET A 477 -8.36 -13.81 -20.11
N ILE A 478 -7.89 -14.95 -19.61
CA ILE A 478 -7.81 -15.27 -18.18
C ILE A 478 -7.17 -14.08 -17.47
N ASP A 479 -7.76 -13.65 -16.35
CA ASP A 479 -7.03 -12.86 -15.36
C ASP A 479 -5.68 -13.56 -15.18
N PRO A 480 -4.53 -12.91 -15.44
CA PRO A 480 -3.24 -13.57 -15.41
C PRO A 480 -3.15 -14.47 -14.16
N PRO A 481 -2.79 -15.77 -14.30
CA PRO A 481 -2.74 -16.68 -13.17
C PRO A 481 -1.73 -16.12 -12.17
N GLY A 482 -2.26 -15.50 -11.11
CA GLY A 482 -1.47 -14.75 -10.16
C GLY A 482 -0.71 -13.59 -10.80
N LEU A 483 -1.28 -12.39 -10.75
CA LEU A 483 -0.47 -11.38 -10.07
C LEU A 483 -0.10 -12.04 -8.72
N PRO A 484 1.18 -12.17 -8.33
CA PRO A 484 1.46 -12.36 -6.92
C PRO A 484 0.62 -11.30 -6.23
N SER A 485 -0.13 -11.67 -5.20
CA SER A 485 -0.87 -10.71 -4.39
C SER A 485 0.02 -9.48 -4.25
N ILE A 486 -0.41 -8.38 -4.86
CA ILE A 486 0.34 -7.14 -4.73
C ILE A 486 0.27 -6.89 -3.23
N PRO A 487 1.40 -6.80 -2.51
CA PRO A 487 1.37 -6.53 -1.10
C PRO A 487 0.43 -5.36 -0.85
N SER A 488 -0.68 -5.58 -0.16
CA SER A 488 -1.39 -4.49 0.49
C SER A 488 -0.49 -3.98 1.62
N ALA A 489 0.63 -3.32 1.31
CA ALA A 489 1.74 -3.07 2.25
C ALA A 489 2.26 -4.29 3.07
N ASN A 490 1.68 -5.50 2.88
CA ASN A 490 1.77 -6.64 3.80
C ASN A 490 2.52 -7.86 3.21
N ASP A 491 2.51 -8.10 1.89
CA ASP A 491 3.20 -9.26 1.26
C ASP A 491 4.72 -9.13 1.08
N ALA A 492 5.41 -8.34 1.92
CA ALA A 492 6.87 -8.39 2.02
C ALA A 492 7.37 -9.06 3.31
N ARG A 493 6.51 -9.63 4.15
CA ARG A 493 6.89 -10.05 5.51
C ARG A 493 6.79 -11.57 5.67
N LEU A 494 7.88 -12.26 5.35
CA LEU A 494 8.07 -13.66 5.71
C LEU A 494 7.95 -13.78 7.24
N ALA A 495 6.94 -14.50 7.72
CA ALA A 495 6.77 -14.81 9.14
C ALA A 495 8.05 -15.49 9.67
N ALA A 496 8.83 -14.79 10.48
CA ALA A 496 10.00 -15.36 11.14
C ALA A 496 9.53 -16.47 12.10
N ALA A 497 9.96 -17.71 11.87
CA ALA A 497 9.77 -18.77 12.86
C ALA A 497 10.49 -18.38 14.15
N ALA A 498 9.82 -18.53 15.30
CA ALA A 498 10.41 -18.25 16.60
C ALA A 498 11.67 -19.11 16.79
N VAL A 499 12.85 -18.48 16.79
CA VAL A 499 14.10 -19.13 17.19
C VAL A 499 14.15 -19.12 18.73
N PRO A 500 14.35 -20.27 19.39
CA PRO A 500 14.47 -20.31 20.85
C PRO A 500 15.57 -19.35 21.34
N GLY A 501 15.20 -18.38 22.18
CA GLY A 501 16.14 -17.47 22.85
C GLY A 501 16.13 -16.01 22.37
N LEU A 502 15.56 -15.68 21.21
CA LEU A 502 15.54 -14.31 20.70
C LEU A 502 14.18 -13.62 20.95
N ASN A 503 14.16 -12.53 21.71
CA ASN A 503 12.92 -11.81 22.07
C ASN A 503 12.63 -10.65 21.10
N GLN A 504 11.89 -10.92 20.03
CA GLN A 504 11.50 -9.90 19.05
C GLN A 504 10.64 -8.76 19.62
N SER A 505 9.97 -8.98 20.76
CA SER A 505 9.18 -7.92 21.40
C SER A 505 10.05 -6.94 22.19
N ASP A 506 11.34 -7.25 22.36
CA ASP A 506 12.30 -6.41 23.07
C ASP A 506 13.26 -5.65 22.13
N ILE A 507 13.21 -5.94 20.83
CA ILE A 507 14.06 -5.30 19.82
C ILE A 507 13.23 -4.20 19.16
N GLN A 508 13.79 -3.01 18.94
CA GLN A 508 13.10 -1.92 18.23
C GLN A 508 12.87 -2.26 16.74
N GLY A 509 11.81 -1.73 16.14
CA GLY A 509 11.28 -2.16 14.84
C GLY A 509 12.16 -1.85 13.63
N ASP A 510 12.86 -0.72 13.60
CA ASP A 510 13.72 -0.33 12.46
C ASP A 510 15.05 -1.10 12.43
N VAL A 511 15.39 -1.82 13.52
CA VAL A 511 16.61 -2.66 13.62
C VAL A 511 16.53 -3.88 12.70
N ILE A 512 15.32 -4.33 12.34
CA ILE A 512 15.09 -5.47 11.45
C ILE A 512 14.58 -5.05 10.08
N THR A 513 14.69 -5.95 9.10
CA THR A 513 14.44 -5.73 7.66
C THR A 513 13.41 -4.65 7.33
N GLY A 514 13.94 -3.52 6.83
CA GLY A 514 13.29 -2.49 6.01
C GLY A 514 11.80 -2.35 6.23
N MET A 515 11.39 -1.63 7.28
CA MET A 515 10.06 -1.05 7.33
C MET A 515 9.81 -0.35 5.99
N LEU A 516 8.86 -0.86 5.19
CA LEU A 516 8.42 -0.17 4.00
C LEU A 516 7.76 1.12 4.48
N LYS A 517 8.46 2.24 4.29
CA LYS A 517 8.09 3.55 4.81
C LYS A 517 8.03 4.55 3.66
N ASN A 518 6.88 5.20 3.52
CA ASN A 518 6.67 6.25 2.52
C ASN A 518 7.32 7.57 2.94
N THR A 519 7.35 7.84 4.24
CA THR A 519 8.01 9.00 4.84
C THR A 519 8.62 8.60 6.18
N GLU A 520 9.75 9.23 6.49
CA GLU A 520 10.43 9.06 7.76
C GLU A 520 10.97 10.40 8.26
N LEU A 521 10.70 10.70 9.53
CA LEU A 521 11.19 11.88 10.20
C LEU A 521 12.35 11.52 11.14
N PHE A 522 13.50 12.15 10.91
CA PHE A 522 14.65 12.09 11.81
C PHE A 522 14.67 13.33 12.70
N THR A 523 14.34 13.14 13.99
CA THR A 523 14.36 14.21 15.00
C THR A 523 15.53 14.05 15.94
N PHE A 524 16.54 14.88 15.74
CA PHE A 524 17.75 14.94 16.56
C PHE A 524 17.54 15.80 17.81
N PHE A 525 18.04 15.38 18.97
CA PHE A 525 17.79 16.09 20.23
C PHE A 525 19.01 16.14 21.18
N THR A 526 19.00 17.18 22.02
CA THR A 526 19.90 17.35 23.16
C THR A 526 19.10 17.23 24.46
N ILE A 527 19.61 16.44 25.40
CA ILE A 527 19.03 16.29 26.73
C ILE A 527 19.50 17.45 27.60
N VAL A 528 18.57 18.37 27.91
CA VAL A 528 18.85 19.56 28.75
C VAL A 528 18.63 19.28 30.23
N ASN A 529 17.72 18.36 30.56
CA ASN A 529 17.42 17.94 31.93
C ASN A 529 17.18 16.43 31.96
N ALA A 530 18.15 15.69 32.50
CA ALA A 530 18.14 14.23 32.54
C ALA A 530 16.91 13.70 33.29
N THR A 531 16.63 14.21 34.50
CA THR A 531 15.51 13.76 35.33
C THR A 531 14.17 13.90 34.62
N HIS A 532 13.92 15.06 34.00
CA HIS A 532 12.69 15.29 33.26
C HIS A 532 12.62 14.42 32.00
N PHE A 533 13.73 14.30 31.27
CA PHE A 533 13.79 13.47 30.08
C PHE A 533 13.51 12.00 30.41
N LYS A 534 14.11 11.44 31.46
CA LYS A 534 13.85 10.07 31.94
C LYS A 534 12.38 9.83 32.25
N ALA A 535 11.75 10.77 32.96
CA ALA A 535 10.33 10.70 33.27
C ALA A 535 9.45 10.68 31.99
N LYS A 536 9.79 11.50 30.98
CA LYS A 536 9.07 11.54 29.69
C LYS A 536 9.38 10.34 28.80
N LEU A 537 10.61 9.86 28.80
CA LEU A 537 11.02 8.64 28.13
C LEU A 537 10.15 7.47 28.62
N ARG A 538 9.97 7.35 29.94
CA ARG A 538 9.12 6.29 30.54
C ARG A 538 7.64 6.46 30.26
N SER A 539 7.10 7.65 30.48
CA SER A 539 5.64 7.87 30.51
C SER A 539 5.03 8.22 29.16
N THR A 540 5.83 8.67 28.20
CA THR A 540 5.33 9.20 26.92
C THR A 540 5.97 8.53 25.72
N VAL A 541 7.30 8.37 25.69
CA VAL A 541 7.99 7.83 24.51
C VAL A 541 7.94 6.29 24.48
N LEU A 542 8.23 5.62 25.59
CA LEU A 542 8.28 4.16 25.68
C LEU A 542 7.00 3.46 25.17
N PRO A 543 5.78 3.93 25.48
CA PRO A 543 4.56 3.31 24.93
C PRO A 543 4.38 3.46 23.41
N LEU A 544 5.11 4.39 22.77
CA LEU A 544 5.04 4.63 21.33
C LEU A 544 6.09 3.81 20.56
N ILE A 545 7.16 3.36 21.24
CA ILE A 545 8.23 2.62 20.60
C ILE A 545 7.69 1.32 20.02
N THR A 546 7.97 1.12 18.74
CA THR A 546 7.51 -0.05 17.99
C THR A 546 8.55 -1.14 18.07
N SER A 547 8.13 -2.35 18.45
CA SER A 547 8.99 -3.53 18.49
C SER A 547 9.10 -4.24 17.14
N SER A 548 10.16 -5.01 16.99
CA SER A 548 10.40 -5.90 15.85
C SER A 548 9.23 -6.86 15.65
N SER A 549 8.67 -7.45 16.72
CA SER A 549 7.50 -8.33 16.61
C SER A 549 6.25 -7.63 16.07
N GLN A 550 6.05 -6.33 16.38
CA GLN A 550 4.99 -5.52 15.79
C GLN A 550 5.26 -5.22 14.31
N ILE A 551 6.51 -5.07 13.89
CA ILE A 551 6.89 -4.88 12.49
C ILE A 551 6.74 -6.18 11.69
N VAL A 552 7.20 -7.33 12.15
CA VAL A 552 7.08 -8.60 11.40
C VAL A 552 5.74 -9.31 11.57
N GLY A 553 4.88 -8.79 12.45
CA GLY A 553 3.52 -9.28 12.62
C GLY A 553 2.65 -9.08 11.38
N SER A 554 1.49 -9.74 11.38
CA SER A 554 0.53 -9.69 10.26
C SER A 554 -0.13 -8.32 10.03
N GLN A 555 0.08 -7.35 10.93
CA GLN A 555 -0.48 -6.00 10.92
C GLN A 555 0.55 -5.00 11.49
N PRO A 556 1.53 -4.53 10.71
CA PRO A 556 2.47 -3.51 11.17
C PRO A 556 1.75 -2.17 11.43
N PRO A 557 2.20 -1.37 12.42
CA PRO A 557 1.54 -0.12 12.75
C PRO A 557 1.74 0.92 11.64
N ALA A 558 0.73 1.76 11.41
CA ALA A 558 0.77 2.88 10.46
C ALA A 558 1.81 3.96 10.83
N THR A 559 2.22 3.98 12.10
CA THR A 559 3.36 4.78 12.57
C THR A 559 4.30 3.89 13.36
N ALA A 560 5.57 3.92 12.99
CA ALA A 560 6.61 3.23 13.73
C ALA A 560 7.57 4.24 14.37
N VAL A 561 7.80 4.10 15.67
CA VAL A 561 8.69 4.98 16.44
C VAL A 561 9.88 4.18 16.95
N ASN A 562 11.08 4.69 16.70
CA ASN A 562 12.33 4.16 17.23
C ASN A 562 13.14 5.30 17.87
N ILE A 563 13.97 4.98 18.84
CA ILE A 563 14.86 5.93 19.51
C ILE A 563 16.24 5.34 19.69
N ALA A 564 17.27 6.15 19.42
CA ALA A 564 18.66 5.79 19.61
C ALA A 564 19.44 6.93 20.30
N PHE A 565 20.49 6.58 21.02
CA PHE A 565 21.27 7.50 21.85
C PHE A 565 22.75 7.45 21.47
N SER A 566 23.41 8.60 21.39
CA SER A 566 24.86 8.66 21.24
C SER A 566 25.54 8.33 22.58
N GLN A 567 26.86 8.13 22.58
CA GLN A 567 27.61 7.98 23.84
C GLN A 567 27.40 9.19 24.77
N THR A 568 27.39 10.40 24.22
CA THR A 568 27.19 11.63 24.99
C THR A 568 25.77 11.73 25.54
N GLY A 569 24.77 11.19 24.83
CA GLY A 569 23.42 11.04 25.32
C GLY A 569 23.27 10.02 26.45
N LEU A 570 23.92 8.86 26.35
CA LEU A 570 23.97 7.88 27.46
C LEU A 570 24.61 8.49 28.70
N ASN A 571 25.74 9.20 28.54
CA ASN A 571 26.39 9.93 29.63
C ASN A 571 25.46 10.98 30.24
N ALA A 572 24.68 11.71 29.44
CA ALA A 572 23.70 12.68 29.91
C ALA A 572 22.54 12.03 30.70
N LEU A 573 22.30 10.73 30.54
CA LEU A 573 21.36 9.94 31.33
C LEU A 573 22.03 9.24 32.54
N ASN A 574 23.30 9.54 32.82
CA ASN A 574 24.13 8.87 33.82
C ASN A 574 24.30 7.36 33.56
N VAL A 575 24.31 6.95 32.30
CA VAL A 575 24.61 5.58 31.88
C VAL A 575 26.03 5.56 31.33
N THR A 576 26.97 5.07 32.14
CA THR A 576 28.41 5.14 31.87
C THR A 576 29.03 3.77 31.60
N ASP A 577 28.22 2.74 31.45
CA ASP A 577 28.70 1.41 31.10
C ASP A 577 29.41 1.43 29.74
N ASP A 578 30.51 0.70 29.63
CA ASP A 578 31.24 0.55 28.38
C ASP A 578 30.55 -0.47 27.48
N LEU A 579 29.96 0.02 26.38
CA LEU A 579 29.27 -0.79 25.38
C LEU A 579 30.23 -1.61 24.50
N LYS A 580 31.55 -1.49 24.67
CA LYS A 580 32.61 -2.25 23.95
C LYS A 580 32.71 -1.94 22.46
N ASP A 581 32.53 -0.69 22.07
CA ASP A 581 32.83 -0.19 20.72
C ASP A 581 33.49 1.20 20.77
N ASP A 582 34.77 1.26 20.40
CA ASP A 582 35.58 2.48 20.45
C ASP A 582 35.09 3.59 19.52
N LEU A 583 34.42 3.24 18.41
CA LEU A 583 33.92 4.21 17.45
C LEU A 583 32.66 4.87 17.99
N PHE A 584 31.75 4.07 18.56
CA PHE A 584 30.56 4.60 19.23
C PHE A 584 30.93 5.56 20.37
N SER A 585 31.90 5.19 21.21
CA SER A 585 32.34 6.00 22.35
C SER A 585 32.89 7.37 21.96
N LYS A 586 33.33 7.54 20.71
CA LYS A 586 33.92 8.79 20.21
C LYS A 586 32.94 9.60 19.35
N GLY A 587 31.97 8.94 18.72
CA GLY A 587 31.12 9.58 17.73
C GLY A 587 31.81 9.75 16.37
N GLN A 588 31.05 10.12 15.35
CA GLN A 588 31.53 10.08 13.97
C GLN A 588 32.46 11.24 13.61
N SER A 589 32.20 12.47 14.07
CA SER A 589 33.05 13.63 13.76
C SER A 589 34.35 13.67 14.56
N ASP A 590 34.34 13.08 15.76
CA ASP A 590 35.50 12.98 16.65
C ASP A 590 36.25 11.64 16.48
N ASP A 591 35.93 10.87 15.43
CA ASP A 591 36.71 9.67 15.07
C ASP A 591 38.16 10.11 14.78
N PRO A 592 39.14 9.84 15.67
CA PRO A 592 40.45 10.52 15.72
C PRO A 592 41.39 10.19 14.55
N SER A 593 40.88 9.62 13.47
CA SER A 593 41.67 8.85 12.52
C SER A 593 41.30 9.05 11.05
N GLY A 594 40.42 10.02 10.71
CA GLY A 594 40.05 10.31 9.32
C GLY A 594 39.50 9.08 8.56
N LYS A 595 38.93 8.11 9.29
CA LYS A 595 38.76 6.71 8.83
C LYS A 595 37.75 6.51 7.71
N LEU A 596 36.77 7.39 7.53
CA LEU A 596 35.82 7.29 6.42
C LEU A 596 36.41 7.84 5.10
N ASN A 597 37.58 8.49 5.16
CA ASN A 597 38.20 9.25 4.07
C ASN A 597 37.31 10.38 3.51
N ASP A 598 36.33 10.87 4.28
CA ASP A 598 35.58 12.09 3.93
C ASP A 598 36.53 13.32 3.95
N PRO A 599 36.23 14.42 3.22
CA PRO A 599 37.00 15.68 3.26
C PRO A 599 36.89 16.45 4.60
N GLY A 600 36.63 15.74 5.71
CA GLY A 600 36.32 16.31 7.02
C GLY A 600 34.89 16.87 7.10
N THR A 601 34.62 17.65 8.16
CA THR A 601 33.29 18.19 8.47
C THR A 601 32.96 19.49 7.73
N LYS A 602 33.78 19.89 6.73
CA LYS A 602 33.64 21.16 6.00
C LYS A 602 32.25 21.36 5.38
N ASN A 603 31.66 20.27 4.89
CA ASN A 603 30.35 20.29 4.23
C ASN A 603 29.22 19.82 5.15
N TRP A 604 29.51 19.58 6.43
CA TRP A 604 28.51 19.09 7.37
C TRP A 604 27.61 20.23 7.84
N VAL A 605 26.34 19.92 8.09
CA VAL A 605 25.45 20.89 8.75
C VAL A 605 25.96 21.13 10.19
N PRO A 606 25.84 22.37 10.71
CA PRO A 606 26.48 22.75 11.96
C PRO A 606 26.22 21.82 13.14
N GLN A 607 25.02 21.23 13.20
CA GLN A 607 24.58 20.32 14.26
C GLN A 607 25.42 19.04 14.36
N PHE A 608 25.95 18.53 13.24
CA PHE A 608 26.80 17.32 13.26
C PHE A 608 28.28 17.64 13.47
N THR A 609 28.69 18.91 13.44
CA THR A 609 30.08 19.31 13.71
C THR A 609 30.43 19.40 15.19
N GLN A 610 29.43 19.25 16.07
CA GLN A 610 29.58 19.29 17.53
C GLN A 610 28.95 18.03 18.15
N PRO A 611 29.62 16.88 18.10
CA PRO A 611 29.06 15.58 18.52
C PRO A 611 28.68 15.57 20.02
N SER A 612 29.33 16.41 20.83
CA SER A 612 28.99 16.62 22.24
C SER A 612 27.58 17.18 22.48
N THR A 613 26.93 17.74 21.46
CA THR A 613 25.58 18.30 21.57
C THR A 613 24.48 17.37 21.05
N MET A 614 24.86 16.31 20.33
CA MET A 614 23.95 15.34 19.74
C MET A 614 23.73 14.19 20.70
N HIS A 615 22.64 14.20 21.48
CA HIS A 615 22.40 13.17 22.50
C HIS A 615 21.58 11.99 21.99
N GLY A 616 20.74 12.19 20.98
CA GLY A 616 19.97 11.09 20.40
C GLY A 616 19.16 11.50 19.18
N VAL A 617 18.49 10.50 18.62
CA VAL A 617 17.60 10.64 17.48
C VAL A 617 16.32 9.83 17.72
N VAL A 618 15.19 10.41 17.38
CA VAL A 618 13.91 9.70 17.25
C VAL A 618 13.61 9.55 15.77
N LEU A 619 13.35 8.32 15.33
CA LEU A 619 12.96 7.98 13.97
C LEU A 619 11.46 7.70 13.98
N ILE A 620 10.69 8.46 13.20
CA ILE A 620 9.24 8.33 13.09
C ILE A 620 8.90 8.03 11.64
N ALA A 621 8.54 6.80 11.33
CA ALA A 621 7.99 6.44 10.02
C ALA A 621 6.48 6.65 10.06
N ALA A 622 5.92 7.50 9.19
CA ALA A 622 4.50 7.86 9.15
C ALA A 622 4.10 8.32 7.74
N ASP A 623 2.81 8.33 7.40
CA ASP A 623 2.34 8.66 6.04
C ASP A 623 2.36 10.17 5.70
N SER A 624 2.45 11.06 6.70
CA SER A 624 2.75 12.50 6.50
C SER A 624 3.24 13.14 7.80
N VAL A 625 4.20 14.08 7.73
CA VAL A 625 4.71 14.78 8.92
C VAL A 625 5.12 16.22 8.56
N ASP A 626 4.79 17.19 9.43
CA ASP A 626 5.32 18.56 9.41
C ASP A 626 6.10 18.81 10.72
N ALA A 627 7.34 19.30 10.65
CA ALA A 627 8.15 19.57 11.84
C ALA A 627 9.13 20.75 11.71
N VAL A 628 9.57 21.29 12.86
CA VAL A 628 10.22 22.62 13.02
C VAL A 628 11.76 22.58 13.02
N TYR A 629 12.39 21.41 12.96
CA TYR A 629 13.69 21.14 12.31
C TYR A 629 13.95 19.64 12.44
N SER A 630 14.00 18.98 11.31
CA SER A 630 13.99 17.53 11.17
C SER A 630 14.41 17.22 9.75
N LEU A 631 15.20 16.17 9.55
CA LEU A 631 15.37 15.66 8.19
C LEU A 631 14.15 14.80 7.88
N GLN A 632 13.38 15.21 6.88
CA GLN A 632 12.25 14.43 6.39
C GLN A 632 12.69 13.68 5.15
N GLY A 633 12.75 12.35 5.27
CA GLY A 633 12.88 11.46 4.14
C GLY A 633 11.52 11.13 3.56
N ALA A 634 11.45 10.95 2.25
CA ALA A 634 10.28 10.49 1.54
C ALA A 634 10.69 9.55 0.40
N ALA A 635 9.87 8.52 0.15
CA ALA A 635 9.96 7.76 -1.08
C ALA A 635 9.76 8.73 -2.27
N ARG A 636 10.56 8.55 -3.33
CA ARG A 636 10.45 9.39 -4.52
C ARG A 636 9.09 9.15 -5.17
N ALA A 637 8.29 10.20 -5.32
CA ALA A 637 6.92 10.09 -5.84
C ALA A 637 6.87 9.54 -7.28
N LYS A 638 7.86 9.90 -8.11
CA LYS A 638 7.97 9.44 -9.51
C LYS A 638 8.54 8.03 -9.65
N GLU A 639 9.39 7.60 -8.71
CA GLU A 639 10.08 6.31 -8.77
C GLU A 639 10.19 5.68 -7.37
N PRO A 640 9.08 5.19 -6.77
CA PRO A 640 9.11 4.59 -5.44
C PRO A 640 10.15 3.46 -5.34
N GLY A 641 10.85 3.39 -4.21
CA GLY A 641 11.94 2.42 -3.99
C GLY A 641 13.27 2.76 -4.68
N HIS A 642 13.32 3.81 -5.51
CA HIS A 642 14.56 4.27 -6.14
C HIS A 642 15.19 5.42 -5.34
N GLU A 643 16.52 5.47 -5.32
CA GLU A 643 17.25 6.65 -4.84
C GLU A 643 17.39 7.72 -5.93
N HIS A 644 17.96 8.88 -5.63
CA HIS A 644 17.92 10.05 -6.53
C HIS A 644 18.73 9.91 -7.83
N PHE A 645 19.72 9.01 -7.92
CA PHE A 645 20.36 8.67 -9.20
C PHE A 645 19.48 7.75 -10.08
N GLY A 646 18.36 7.27 -9.55
CA GLY A 646 17.35 6.47 -10.24
C GLY A 646 17.60 4.97 -10.19
N PHE A 647 18.37 4.46 -9.24
CA PHE A 647 18.58 3.03 -9.04
C PHE A 647 17.68 2.46 -7.94
N LEU A 648 17.09 1.29 -8.18
CA LEU A 648 16.30 0.55 -7.19
C LEU A 648 17.17 0.11 -6.00
N ASP A 649 16.79 0.51 -4.78
CA ASP A 649 17.48 0.13 -3.55
C ASP A 649 16.75 -1.00 -2.79
N GLY A 650 17.30 -1.44 -1.64
CA GLY A 650 16.65 -2.40 -0.73
C GLY A 650 16.82 -3.89 -1.08
N ILE A 651 17.47 -4.25 -2.18
CA ILE A 651 17.53 -5.65 -2.68
C ILE A 651 18.42 -6.59 -1.85
N SER A 652 19.54 -6.11 -1.29
CA SER A 652 20.62 -6.98 -0.78
C SER A 652 20.75 -7.08 0.75
N ASN A 653 19.70 -6.77 1.53
CA ASN A 653 19.75 -6.94 2.99
C ASN A 653 19.89 -8.43 3.39
N PRO A 654 20.64 -8.77 4.45
CA PRO A 654 20.84 -10.15 4.86
C PRO A 654 19.57 -10.78 5.48
N ASN A 655 19.48 -12.10 5.43
CA ASN A 655 18.55 -12.89 6.23
C ASN A 655 19.20 -13.12 7.61
N VAL A 656 18.67 -12.48 8.65
CA VAL A 656 19.12 -12.64 10.04
C VAL A 656 18.31 -13.74 10.72
N ILE A 657 18.99 -14.77 11.19
CA ILE A 657 18.36 -15.95 11.80
C ILE A 657 17.50 -15.53 13.00
N GLY A 658 16.22 -15.91 12.96
CA GLY A 658 15.25 -15.62 14.03
C GLY A 658 14.62 -14.23 14.00
N LEU A 659 15.00 -13.38 13.04
CA LEU A 659 14.44 -12.04 12.86
C LEU A 659 13.82 -11.84 11.48
N THR A 660 14.44 -12.41 10.46
CA THR A 660 13.92 -12.43 9.08
C THR A 660 13.43 -13.83 8.77
N GLY A 661 12.48 -13.98 7.84
CA GLY A 661 11.85 -15.25 7.44
C GLY A 661 12.70 -16.53 7.50
N PRO A 662 12.07 -17.70 7.65
CA PRO A 662 12.75 -18.95 8.01
C PRO A 662 13.87 -19.34 7.02
N GLU A 663 13.69 -19.02 5.74
CA GLU A 663 14.65 -19.31 4.67
C GLU A 663 15.11 -18.03 3.95
N PRO A 664 16.42 -17.91 3.64
CA PRO A 664 16.93 -16.82 2.82
C PRO A 664 16.44 -16.95 1.38
N LEU A 665 16.22 -15.81 0.71
CA LEU A 665 16.03 -15.81 -0.74
C LEU A 665 17.31 -16.28 -1.45
N PRO A 666 17.23 -16.80 -2.69
CA PRO A 666 18.39 -17.16 -3.48
C PRO A 666 19.42 -16.00 -3.56
N GLY A 667 20.68 -16.32 -3.26
CA GLY A 667 21.78 -15.35 -3.19
C GLY A 667 21.74 -14.36 -2.01
N GLN A 668 20.75 -14.44 -1.11
CA GLN A 668 20.72 -13.68 0.15
C GLN A 668 21.61 -14.35 1.21
N ALA A 669 22.42 -13.55 1.92
CA ALA A 669 23.27 -14.09 2.99
C ALA A 669 22.43 -14.43 4.22
N ARG A 670 22.59 -15.64 4.76
CA ARG A 670 22.00 -16.06 6.03
C ARG A 670 23.01 -15.90 7.16
N ILE A 671 22.69 -15.11 8.19
CA ILE A 671 23.66 -14.68 9.21
C ILE A 671 23.11 -14.87 10.63
N PRO A 672 23.99 -15.12 11.62
CA PRO A 672 23.56 -15.19 13.01
C PRO A 672 23.16 -13.80 13.55
N PRO A 673 22.23 -13.72 14.51
CA PRO A 673 21.67 -12.45 15.00
C PRO A 673 22.72 -11.49 15.57
N GLY A 674 23.80 -12.01 16.16
CA GLY A 674 24.88 -11.25 16.75
C GLY A 674 25.78 -10.51 15.76
N GLU A 675 25.60 -10.68 14.44
CA GLU A 675 26.19 -9.75 13.47
C GLU A 675 25.46 -8.39 13.48
N ILE A 676 24.19 -8.36 13.89
CA ILE A 676 23.34 -7.16 13.93
C ILE A 676 23.02 -6.71 15.36
N LEU A 677 22.82 -7.65 16.29
CA LEU A 677 22.39 -7.40 17.66
C LEU A 677 23.52 -7.61 18.67
N LEU A 678 23.61 -6.73 19.66
CA LEU A 678 24.56 -6.84 20.75
C LEU A 678 24.20 -8.04 21.64
N GLY A 679 25.21 -8.74 22.16
CA GLY A 679 25.06 -9.86 23.08
C GLY A 679 24.55 -11.16 22.46
N GLU A 680 24.03 -11.14 21.23
CA GLU A 680 23.49 -12.34 20.56
C GLU A 680 24.58 -13.22 19.94
N ASP A 681 24.23 -14.46 19.58
CA ASP A 681 25.15 -15.40 18.93
C ASP A 681 25.77 -14.79 17.67
N GLY A 682 27.10 -14.78 17.58
CA GLY A 682 27.85 -14.14 16.49
C GLY A 682 28.42 -12.75 16.81
N ASP A 683 28.03 -12.11 17.93
CA ASP A 683 28.62 -10.86 18.39
C ASP A 683 30.03 -11.12 18.97
N PRO A 684 31.10 -10.51 18.43
CA PRO A 684 32.46 -10.74 18.93
C PRO A 684 32.68 -10.26 20.37
N GLN A 685 31.80 -9.40 20.91
CA GLN A 685 31.88 -8.89 22.28
C GLN A 685 30.77 -9.47 23.18
N GLN A 686 30.12 -10.55 22.75
CA GLN A 686 28.92 -11.13 23.39
C GLN A 686 28.97 -11.21 24.92
N THR A 687 30.11 -11.61 25.52
CA THR A 687 30.27 -11.78 26.97
C THR A 687 30.90 -10.59 27.69
N ALA A 688 31.38 -9.59 26.95
CA ALA A 688 32.06 -8.41 27.49
C ALA A 688 31.14 -7.18 27.62
N ARG A 689 29.98 -7.22 26.97
CA ARG A 689 29.00 -6.12 27.01
C ARG A 689 28.11 -6.22 28.27
N PRO A 690 27.59 -5.08 28.76
CA PRO A 690 26.59 -5.09 29.82
C PRO A 690 25.34 -5.87 29.40
N ASP A 691 24.79 -6.70 30.30
CA ASP A 691 23.64 -7.57 29.99
C ASP A 691 22.43 -6.80 29.45
N TRP A 692 22.22 -5.57 29.92
CA TRP A 692 21.10 -4.72 29.51
C TRP A 692 21.18 -4.28 28.04
N THR A 693 22.33 -4.43 27.39
CA THR A 693 22.51 -4.06 25.97
C THR A 693 22.11 -5.17 25.00
N ARG A 694 21.87 -6.39 25.50
CA ARG A 694 21.50 -7.56 24.70
C ARG A 694 20.23 -7.30 23.88
N GLY A 695 20.28 -7.57 22.58
CA GLY A 695 19.17 -7.28 21.66
C GLY A 695 19.11 -5.83 21.14
N GLY A 696 20.00 -4.94 21.61
CA GLY A 696 20.21 -3.62 20.99
C GLY A 696 21.12 -3.69 19.76
N SER A 697 21.30 -2.56 19.06
CA SER A 697 22.18 -2.48 17.87
C SER A 697 22.83 -1.11 17.75
N PHE A 698 24.01 -1.02 17.14
CA PHE A 698 24.59 0.27 16.76
C PHE A 698 23.97 0.75 15.44
N LEU A 699 23.42 1.95 15.48
CA LEU A 699 22.82 2.68 14.37
C LEU A 699 23.85 3.68 13.82
N VAL A 700 24.10 3.64 12.51
CA VAL A 700 24.80 4.68 11.78
C VAL A 700 23.77 5.53 11.07
N PHE A 701 23.80 6.85 11.28
CA PHE A 701 23.04 7.81 10.47
C PHE A 701 24.01 8.63 9.62
N ARG A 702 23.71 8.82 8.33
CA ARG A 702 24.40 9.79 7.47
C ARG A 702 23.40 10.55 6.59
N GLN A 703 23.54 11.86 6.53
CA GLN A 703 22.89 12.68 5.52
C GLN A 703 23.82 12.79 4.31
N LEU A 704 23.46 12.15 3.20
CA LEU A 704 24.25 12.09 1.98
C LEU A 704 23.56 12.89 0.88
N GLU A 705 24.07 14.06 0.54
CA GLU A 705 23.56 14.86 -0.57
C GLU A 705 23.98 14.23 -1.91
N GLN A 706 23.06 14.19 -2.88
CA GLN A 706 23.29 13.60 -4.20
C GLN A 706 23.23 14.66 -5.31
N LYS A 707 24.32 14.79 -6.07
CA LYS A 707 24.49 15.71 -7.19
C LYS A 707 24.02 15.07 -8.49
N VAL A 708 22.70 14.91 -8.61
CA VAL A 708 22.07 14.10 -9.67
C VAL A 708 22.32 14.66 -11.08
N PRO A 709 22.12 15.95 -11.37
CA PRO A 709 22.44 16.50 -12.69
C PRO A 709 23.90 16.28 -13.10
N GLU A 710 24.83 16.46 -12.17
CA GLU A 710 26.24 16.27 -12.43
C GLU A 710 26.61 14.79 -12.65
N PHE A 711 25.99 13.87 -11.91
CA PHE A 711 26.13 12.44 -12.14
C PHE A 711 25.60 12.05 -13.52
N ASN A 712 24.40 12.50 -13.89
CA ASN A 712 23.81 12.24 -15.19
C ASN A 712 24.68 12.79 -16.33
N LYS A 713 25.20 14.01 -16.18
CA LYS A 713 26.17 14.58 -17.12
C LYS A 713 27.41 13.72 -17.24
N PHE A 714 27.97 13.25 -16.13
CA PHE A 714 29.15 12.40 -16.15
C PHE A 714 28.91 11.10 -16.92
N LEU A 715 27.71 10.50 -16.80
CA LEU A 715 27.35 9.33 -17.60
C LEU A 715 27.25 9.64 -19.10
N LEU A 716 26.63 10.78 -19.45
CA LEU A 716 26.46 11.25 -20.83
C LEU A 716 27.78 11.62 -21.51
N ASP A 717 28.76 12.13 -20.75
CA ASP A 717 30.09 12.47 -21.25
C ASP A 717 30.99 11.22 -21.42
N ASN A 718 30.60 10.07 -20.85
CA ASN A 718 31.39 8.83 -20.84
C ASN A 718 30.60 7.59 -21.31
N PRO A 719 29.92 7.63 -22.48
CA PRO A 719 29.22 6.45 -22.98
C PRO A 719 30.22 5.34 -23.29
N VAL A 720 29.87 4.10 -22.96
CA VAL A 720 30.67 2.91 -23.27
C VAL A 720 30.02 2.08 -24.36
N GLN A 721 30.82 1.31 -25.10
CA GLN A 721 30.36 0.31 -26.07
C GLN A 721 30.41 -1.08 -25.46
N ALA A 722 29.82 -2.09 -26.09
CA ALA A 722 29.93 -3.49 -25.67
C ALA A 722 30.38 -4.39 -26.84
N GLU A 723 31.15 -5.43 -26.55
CA GLU A 723 31.69 -6.35 -27.56
C GLU A 723 30.56 -6.97 -28.38
N GLY A 724 30.55 -6.75 -29.70
CA GLY A 724 29.51 -7.26 -30.61
C GLY A 724 28.21 -6.44 -30.67
N HIS A 725 28.17 -5.26 -30.02
CA HIS A 725 27.02 -4.36 -30.02
C HIS A 725 27.44 -2.95 -30.42
N ASP A 726 26.61 -2.28 -31.21
CA ASP A 726 26.75 -0.85 -31.54
C ASP A 726 25.69 -0.08 -30.72
N LEU A 727 26.09 0.36 -29.53
CA LEU A 727 25.21 1.04 -28.59
C LEU A 727 25.08 2.52 -28.98
N THR A 728 23.86 3.06 -28.93
CA THR A 728 23.69 4.52 -29.01
C THR A 728 24.38 5.18 -27.81
N PRO A 729 24.74 6.48 -27.89
CA PRO A 729 25.29 7.20 -26.74
C PRO A 729 24.43 7.04 -25.48
N GLU A 730 23.11 7.09 -25.60
CA GLU A 730 22.18 6.92 -24.48
C GLU A 730 22.26 5.52 -23.87
N GLN A 731 22.28 4.48 -24.71
CA GLN A 731 22.44 3.08 -24.27
C GLN A 731 23.80 2.87 -23.61
N GLY A 732 24.86 3.44 -24.17
CA GLY A 732 26.21 3.38 -23.64
C GLY A 732 26.35 4.09 -22.29
N SER A 733 25.71 5.25 -22.11
CA SER A 733 25.66 5.98 -20.84
C SER A 733 24.86 5.21 -19.78
N ALA A 734 23.73 4.61 -20.15
CA ALA A 734 22.95 3.75 -19.26
C ALA A 734 23.76 2.53 -18.79
N LEU A 735 24.47 1.86 -19.72
CA LEU A 735 25.36 0.75 -19.39
C LEU A 735 26.51 1.21 -18.49
N PHE A 736 27.12 2.36 -18.75
CA PHE A 736 28.19 2.90 -17.92
C PHE A 736 27.72 3.16 -16.47
N GLY A 737 26.56 3.80 -16.29
CA GLY A 737 25.95 4.00 -14.98
C GLY A 737 25.63 2.67 -14.28
N ALA A 738 25.06 1.72 -15.01
CA ALA A 738 24.77 0.38 -14.49
C ALA A 738 26.06 -0.34 -14.05
N ARG A 739 27.16 -0.17 -14.77
CA ARG A 739 28.48 -0.72 -14.42
C ARG A 739 29.11 -0.02 -13.21
N MET A 740 28.90 1.28 -13.02
CA MET A 740 29.33 1.99 -11.81
C MET A 740 28.61 1.45 -10.56
N VAL A 741 27.30 1.20 -10.65
CA VAL A 741 26.51 0.68 -9.52
C VAL A 741 26.67 -0.84 -9.36
N GLY A 742 26.80 -1.57 -10.46
CA GLY A 742 26.72 -3.03 -10.55
C GLY A 742 25.28 -3.56 -10.74
N ARG A 743 24.31 -2.67 -10.87
CA ARG A 743 22.90 -2.95 -11.19
C ARG A 743 22.40 -1.90 -12.17
N TRP A 744 21.45 -2.29 -13.02
CA TRP A 744 20.64 -1.35 -13.78
C TRP A 744 19.67 -0.59 -12.88
N LYS A 745 19.09 0.49 -13.42
CA LYS A 745 18.10 1.30 -12.71
C LYS A 745 16.89 0.48 -12.24
N SER A 746 16.45 -0.48 -13.06
CA SER A 746 15.40 -1.46 -12.73
C SER A 746 15.71 -2.37 -11.53
N GLY A 747 16.97 -2.41 -11.08
CA GLY A 747 17.47 -3.35 -10.09
C GLY A 747 18.06 -4.64 -10.68
N ALA A 748 18.01 -4.88 -11.99
CA ALA A 748 18.64 -6.04 -12.59
C ALA A 748 20.17 -6.04 -12.36
N PRO A 749 20.78 -7.12 -11.85
CA PRO A 749 22.22 -7.16 -11.64
C PRO A 749 22.96 -7.22 -12.97
N VAL A 750 23.91 -6.31 -13.19
CA VAL A 750 24.71 -6.25 -14.43
C VAL A 750 25.49 -7.55 -14.65
N PHE A 751 25.80 -8.29 -13.58
CA PHE A 751 26.39 -9.61 -13.72
C PHE A 751 25.54 -10.61 -14.54
N LEU A 752 24.21 -10.55 -14.40
CA LEU A 752 23.27 -11.42 -15.14
C LEU A 752 22.75 -10.76 -16.43
N ALA A 753 22.71 -9.43 -16.47
CA ALA A 753 22.29 -8.64 -17.62
C ALA A 753 23.43 -7.67 -18.04
N PRO A 754 24.50 -8.17 -18.69
CA PRO A 754 25.77 -7.42 -18.82
C PRO A 754 25.79 -6.31 -19.87
N VAL A 755 24.78 -6.23 -20.74
CA VAL A 755 24.77 -5.31 -21.90
C VAL A 755 23.51 -4.44 -21.93
N PHE A 756 22.33 -5.01 -21.65
CA PHE A 756 21.06 -4.29 -21.63
C PHE A 756 20.34 -4.53 -20.30
N ASP A 757 19.48 -3.58 -19.91
CA ASP A 757 18.61 -3.72 -18.75
C ASP A 757 17.59 -4.86 -18.96
N ASP A 758 17.19 -5.50 -17.86
CA ASP A 758 16.18 -6.55 -17.80
C ASP A 758 15.23 -6.26 -16.63
N PRO A 759 14.19 -5.43 -16.83
CA PRO A 759 13.28 -5.06 -15.75
C PRO A 759 12.52 -6.24 -15.14
N GLU A 760 12.24 -7.30 -15.91
CA GLU A 760 11.62 -8.53 -15.39
C GLU A 760 12.55 -9.25 -14.41
N LEU A 761 13.84 -9.34 -14.74
CA LEU A 761 14.86 -9.84 -13.82
C LEU A 761 14.99 -8.94 -12.60
N GLY A 762 14.96 -7.61 -12.76
CA GLY A 762 15.00 -6.64 -11.65
C GLY A 762 13.85 -6.81 -10.66
N ALA A 763 12.62 -7.00 -11.17
CA ALA A 763 11.41 -7.17 -10.38
C ALA A 763 11.31 -8.53 -9.66
N ASN A 764 11.98 -9.57 -10.17
CA ASN A 764 11.89 -10.91 -9.63
C ASN A 764 12.80 -11.12 -8.40
N LYS A 765 12.26 -11.02 -7.18
CA LYS A 765 13.00 -11.18 -5.91
C LYS A 765 13.71 -12.54 -5.75
N SER A 766 13.26 -13.59 -6.44
CA SER A 766 13.89 -14.91 -6.40
C SER A 766 15.09 -15.03 -7.36
N ARG A 767 15.31 -14.04 -8.24
CA ARG A 767 16.36 -14.04 -9.27
C ARG A 767 17.26 -12.81 -9.22
N ASN A 768 16.74 -11.65 -8.84
CA ASN A 768 17.44 -10.37 -8.89
C ASN A 768 18.65 -10.27 -7.95
N ASN A 769 18.81 -11.21 -7.02
CA ASN A 769 19.94 -11.30 -6.12
C ASN A 769 20.68 -12.65 -6.18
N ASP A 770 20.24 -13.57 -7.06
CA ASP A 770 20.73 -14.94 -7.17
C ASP A 770 21.98 -15.04 -8.06
N PHE A 771 23.10 -14.52 -7.56
CA PHE A 771 24.39 -14.61 -8.24
C PHE A 771 25.54 -14.57 -7.25
N THR A 772 26.72 -15.03 -7.69
CA THR A 772 27.91 -15.13 -6.83
C THR A 772 29.14 -14.38 -7.37
N TYR A 773 29.00 -13.66 -8.49
CA TYR A 773 30.10 -13.11 -9.31
C TYR A 773 31.05 -14.18 -9.86
N ALA A 774 30.55 -15.40 -10.07
CA ALA A 774 31.29 -16.46 -10.75
C ALA A 774 30.37 -17.35 -11.56
N GLU A 775 30.91 -17.89 -12.65
CA GLU A 775 30.23 -18.88 -13.47
C GLU A 775 30.16 -20.26 -12.79
N PRO A 776 29.14 -21.09 -13.12
CA PRO A 776 29.03 -22.45 -12.62
C PRO A 776 30.32 -23.26 -12.89
N GLY A 777 30.89 -23.84 -11.82
CA GLY A 777 32.10 -24.66 -11.88
C GLY A 777 33.42 -23.92 -11.66
N GLN A 778 33.43 -22.60 -11.44
CA GLN A 778 34.65 -21.84 -11.13
C GLN A 778 34.86 -21.62 -9.62
N THR A 779 36.02 -22.04 -9.10
CA THR A 779 36.36 -22.03 -7.66
C THR A 779 37.44 -21.01 -7.26
N ASN A 780 38.10 -20.34 -8.20
CA ASN A 780 39.12 -19.30 -7.91
C ASN A 780 38.88 -18.05 -8.78
N LYS A 781 38.60 -16.90 -8.15
CA LYS A 781 37.71 -15.85 -8.71
C LYS A 781 38.38 -14.50 -8.99
N THR A 782 39.70 -14.38 -8.86
CA THR A 782 40.44 -13.13 -9.19
C THR A 782 41.33 -13.22 -10.43
N THR A 783 41.58 -14.44 -10.96
CA THR A 783 42.42 -14.67 -12.15
C THR A 783 41.63 -14.93 -13.44
N ASN A 784 40.31 -15.17 -13.36
CA ASN A 784 39.44 -15.35 -14.51
C ASN A 784 38.56 -14.09 -14.71
N ASN A 785 38.37 -13.71 -15.98
CA ASN A 785 37.98 -12.39 -16.48
C ASN A 785 36.52 -11.92 -16.19
N ASP A 786 35.99 -12.18 -14.99
CA ASP A 786 34.58 -11.89 -14.64
C ASP A 786 34.25 -10.38 -14.48
N GLN A 787 35.25 -9.51 -14.65
CA GLN A 787 35.04 -8.06 -14.75
C GLN A 787 34.38 -7.63 -16.06
N LYS A 788 34.41 -8.47 -17.11
CA LYS A 788 33.67 -8.23 -18.36
C LYS A 788 32.17 -8.11 -18.10
N LYS A 789 31.60 -8.98 -17.25
CA LYS A 789 30.18 -8.93 -16.87
C LYS A 789 29.90 -7.80 -15.88
N CYS A 790 30.57 -7.78 -14.72
CA CYS A 790 30.38 -6.72 -13.72
C CYS A 790 31.74 -6.20 -13.24
N PRO A 791 32.04 -4.89 -13.26
CA PRO A 791 33.33 -4.37 -12.81
C PRO A 791 33.63 -4.72 -11.35
N PHE A 792 34.90 -5.00 -11.00
CA PHE A 792 35.31 -5.15 -9.59
C PHE A 792 35.16 -3.85 -8.79
N SER A 793 35.21 -2.71 -9.47
CA SER A 793 35.00 -1.38 -8.89
C SER A 793 33.51 -1.06 -8.64
N ALA A 794 32.58 -1.84 -9.21
CA ALA A 794 31.16 -1.58 -9.12
C ALA A 794 30.68 -1.54 -7.66
N HIS A 795 29.81 -0.59 -7.34
CA HIS A 795 29.38 -0.30 -5.97
C HIS A 795 28.89 -1.54 -5.22
N ILE A 796 27.94 -2.30 -5.79
CA ILE A 796 27.40 -3.49 -5.12
C ILE A 796 28.37 -4.68 -5.08
N ARG A 797 29.41 -4.69 -5.95
CA ARG A 797 30.46 -5.71 -5.94
C ARG A 797 31.52 -5.39 -4.89
N LYS A 798 31.89 -4.12 -4.69
CA LYS A 798 32.78 -3.72 -3.59
C LYS A 798 32.13 -3.87 -2.23
N THR A 799 30.88 -3.42 -2.09
CA THR A 799 30.17 -3.44 -0.80
C THR A 799 29.62 -4.82 -0.44
N ARG A 800 29.48 -5.73 -1.42
CA ARG A 800 29.23 -7.15 -1.18
C ARG A 800 29.99 -8.02 -2.21
N PRO A 801 31.27 -8.34 -1.98
CA PRO A 801 32.14 -9.04 -2.94
C PRO A 801 31.76 -10.50 -3.20
N ARG A 802 30.83 -11.06 -2.41
CA ARG A 802 30.33 -12.44 -2.50
C ARG A 802 31.51 -13.39 -2.67
N ALA A 803 31.60 -14.07 -3.80
CA ALA A 803 32.60 -15.09 -3.97
C ALA A 803 33.98 -14.59 -4.39
N ASP A 804 34.16 -13.29 -4.67
CA ASP A 804 35.50 -12.74 -4.94
C ASP A 804 36.45 -12.91 -3.74
N LEU A 805 35.91 -13.08 -2.52
CA LEU A 805 36.65 -13.32 -1.28
C LEU A 805 36.44 -14.73 -0.68
N THR A 806 35.61 -15.59 -1.28
CA THR A 806 35.37 -16.94 -0.75
C THR A 806 36.43 -17.91 -1.26
N THR A 807 37.56 -17.99 -0.58
CA THR A 807 38.41 -19.19 -0.62
C THR A 807 37.78 -20.22 0.32
N PRO A 808 37.72 -21.53 -0.03
CA PRO A 808 37.31 -22.55 0.93
C PRO A 808 38.18 -22.45 2.20
N GLY A 809 37.60 -21.97 3.31
CA GLY A 809 38.26 -21.88 4.62
C GLY A 809 38.64 -20.48 5.14
N THR A 810 38.43 -19.37 4.42
CA THR A 810 38.71 -18.01 4.93
C THR A 810 37.43 -17.18 5.16
N ASN A 811 37.22 -16.78 6.42
CA ASN A 811 36.03 -16.07 6.95
C ASN A 811 35.96 -14.57 6.58
N GLU A 812 36.41 -14.13 5.41
CA GLU A 812 36.55 -12.70 5.09
C GLU A 812 35.23 -11.98 4.75
N THR A 813 34.18 -12.70 4.35
CA THR A 813 32.84 -12.13 4.13
C THR A 813 31.86 -12.35 5.27
N THR A 814 32.16 -13.28 6.19
CA THR A 814 31.39 -13.53 7.41
C THR A 814 31.67 -12.44 8.44
N ARG A 815 30.64 -11.95 9.16
CA ARG A 815 30.74 -10.88 10.18
C ARG A 815 30.99 -9.45 9.68
N ARG A 816 30.64 -9.16 8.42
CA ARG A 816 30.73 -7.82 7.82
C ARG A 816 29.38 -7.31 7.29
N HIS A 817 28.27 -7.92 7.73
CA HIS A 817 26.94 -7.55 7.25
C HIS A 817 26.38 -6.37 8.03
N ILE A 818 25.59 -5.57 7.34
CA ILE A 818 24.78 -4.49 7.91
C ILE A 818 23.34 -4.66 7.43
N VAL A 819 22.38 -4.22 8.24
CA VAL A 819 20.99 -4.04 7.79
C VAL A 819 20.82 -2.57 7.41
N ARG A 820 20.47 -2.28 6.15
CA ARG A 820 20.25 -0.92 5.66
C ARG A 820 18.76 -0.57 5.72
N ALA A 821 18.45 0.62 6.22
CA ALA A 821 17.10 1.14 6.42
C ALA A 821 16.96 2.63 6.04
N GLY A 822 17.79 3.11 5.12
CA GLY A 822 17.75 4.51 4.68
C GLY A 822 16.56 4.86 3.79
N ILE A 823 16.36 6.16 3.55
CA ILE A 823 15.28 6.72 2.70
C ILE A 823 15.78 7.98 1.96
N PRO A 824 15.33 8.28 0.73
CA PRO A 824 15.66 9.53 0.06
C PRO A 824 15.10 10.75 0.81
N TYR A 825 15.71 11.92 0.68
CA TYR A 825 15.20 13.21 1.16
C TYR A 825 15.32 14.28 0.08
N GLY A 826 14.49 15.32 0.17
CA GLY A 826 14.44 16.40 -0.82
C GLY A 826 13.75 16.02 -2.13
N PRO A 827 13.37 17.00 -2.96
CA PRO A 827 12.64 16.78 -4.20
C PRO A 827 13.56 16.24 -5.31
N ASP A 828 12.97 15.67 -6.36
CA ASP A 828 13.68 15.36 -7.60
C ASP A 828 14.33 16.62 -8.23
N PRO A 829 15.36 16.46 -9.07
CA PRO A 829 15.89 17.56 -9.89
C PRO A 829 14.82 18.21 -10.75
N THR A 830 14.82 19.54 -10.76
CA THR A 830 13.98 20.34 -11.66
C THR A 830 14.46 20.22 -13.10
N GLU A 831 13.61 20.57 -14.06
CA GLU A 831 13.99 20.63 -15.48
C GLU A 831 15.15 21.59 -15.74
N GLU A 832 15.22 22.71 -15.01
CA GLU A 832 16.31 23.69 -15.11
C GLU A 832 17.66 23.12 -14.62
N GLU A 833 17.66 22.42 -13.50
CA GLU A 833 18.86 21.75 -12.98
C GLU A 833 19.36 20.68 -13.95
N ASN A 834 18.44 19.89 -14.51
CA ASN A 834 18.79 18.88 -15.51
C ASN A 834 19.33 19.53 -16.80
N ALA A 835 18.71 20.60 -17.29
CA ALA A 835 19.16 21.31 -18.49
C ALA A 835 20.52 21.99 -18.30
N SER A 836 20.79 22.53 -17.11
CA SER A 836 22.07 23.16 -16.76
C SER A 836 23.13 22.18 -16.27
N ASN A 837 22.79 20.89 -16.10
CA ASN A 837 23.66 19.85 -15.55
C ASN A 837 24.32 20.23 -14.21
N THR A 838 23.64 21.04 -13.40
CA THR A 838 24.17 21.58 -12.14
C THR A 838 23.10 21.51 -11.06
N THR A 839 23.44 20.98 -9.90
CA THR A 839 22.54 20.94 -8.74
C THR A 839 22.34 22.35 -8.17
N SER A 840 21.10 22.70 -7.84
CA SER A 840 20.76 23.96 -7.18
C SER A 840 21.43 24.08 -5.81
N THR A 841 21.88 25.28 -5.46
CA THR A 841 22.41 25.58 -4.11
C THR A 841 21.31 25.84 -3.09
N SER A 842 20.06 26.03 -3.52
CA SER A 842 18.93 26.38 -2.65
C SER A 842 18.10 25.17 -2.20
N THR A 843 18.29 24.00 -2.83
CA THR A 843 17.46 22.80 -2.60
C THR A 843 18.35 21.58 -2.45
N GLU A 844 18.53 21.10 -1.21
CA GLU A 844 19.28 19.87 -0.95
C GLU A 844 18.41 18.63 -1.22
N ARG A 845 19.02 17.60 -1.81
CA ARG A 845 18.42 16.28 -2.03
C ARG A 845 19.44 15.18 -1.83
N GLY A 846 19.01 13.99 -1.49
CA GLY A 846 19.90 12.84 -1.40
C GLY A 846 19.34 11.71 -0.55
N LEU A 847 20.20 10.97 0.14
CA LEU A 847 19.85 9.80 0.94
C LEU A 847 20.09 10.06 2.43
N ALA A 848 19.05 9.89 3.25
CA ALA A 848 19.17 9.73 4.69
C ALA A 848 19.54 8.27 4.96
N PHE A 849 20.84 7.98 4.96
CA PHE A 849 21.36 6.63 5.11
C PHE A 849 21.29 6.19 6.58
N VAL A 850 20.69 5.02 6.82
CA VAL A 850 20.64 4.36 8.12
C VAL A 850 21.13 2.93 7.98
N CYS A 851 21.99 2.47 8.89
CA CYS A 851 22.27 1.04 9.01
C CYS A 851 22.52 0.55 10.44
N TYR A 852 22.26 -0.74 10.65
CA TYR A 852 22.36 -1.44 11.93
C TYR A 852 23.43 -2.55 11.89
N GLN A 853 24.16 -2.68 12.98
CA GLN A 853 25.20 -3.70 13.20
C GLN A 853 25.55 -3.85 14.68
N SER A 854 26.12 -4.99 15.08
CA SER A 854 26.64 -5.15 16.46
C SER A 854 28.03 -4.55 16.66
N THR A 855 28.75 -4.23 15.58
CA THR A 855 30.10 -3.67 15.63
C THR A 855 30.34 -2.70 14.47
N LEU A 856 30.61 -1.44 14.79
CA LEU A 856 30.83 -0.39 13.80
C LEU A 856 32.13 -0.62 13.02
N ALA A 857 33.16 -1.10 13.72
CA ALA A 857 34.47 -1.39 13.15
C ALA A 857 34.45 -2.56 12.17
N ASN A 858 33.50 -3.50 12.31
CA ASN A 858 33.37 -4.64 11.40
C ASN A 858 32.29 -4.46 10.33
N GLY A 859 31.28 -3.63 10.56
CA GLY A 859 30.24 -3.31 9.60
C GLY A 859 30.61 -2.08 8.75
N PHE A 860 29.85 -1.01 8.92
CA PHE A 860 29.85 0.21 8.12
C PHE A 860 31.25 0.80 7.90
N VAL A 861 32.03 0.99 8.97
CA VAL A 861 33.35 1.63 8.85
C VAL A 861 34.32 0.74 8.05
N PHE A 862 34.21 -0.57 8.20
CA PHE A 862 35.00 -1.51 7.41
C PHE A 862 34.65 -1.44 5.93
N ILE A 863 33.35 -1.54 5.61
CA ILE A 863 32.86 -1.49 4.23
C ILE A 863 33.27 -0.16 3.57
N GLN A 864 33.07 0.96 4.25
CA GLN A 864 33.43 2.27 3.72
C GLN A 864 34.93 2.39 3.48
N LYS A 865 35.76 2.03 4.46
CA LYS A 865 37.21 2.27 4.40
C LYS A 865 37.97 1.22 3.60
N GLN A 866 37.78 -0.04 3.98
CA GLN A 866 38.60 -1.16 3.52
C GLN A 866 38.11 -1.72 2.19
N TRP A 867 36.86 -1.45 1.81
CA TRP A 867 36.29 -1.90 0.54
C TRP A 867 36.02 -0.74 -0.43
N ALA A 868 35.10 0.16 -0.08
CA ALA A 868 34.69 1.22 -0.99
C ALA A 868 35.83 2.20 -1.29
N SER A 869 36.51 2.70 -0.25
CA SER A 869 37.60 3.67 -0.38
C SER A 869 38.99 3.04 -0.66
N ALA A 870 39.11 1.71 -0.73
CA ALA A 870 40.39 1.04 -0.97
C ALA A 870 40.63 0.78 -2.47
N THR A 871 41.69 1.35 -3.03
CA THR A 871 42.03 1.21 -4.46
C THR A 871 42.57 -0.16 -4.86
N GLY A 872 43.11 -0.91 -3.89
CA GLY A 872 43.65 -2.27 -4.08
C GLY A 872 42.66 -3.39 -3.75
N PHE A 873 41.38 -3.06 -3.54
CA PHE A 873 40.31 -4.02 -3.26
C PHE A 873 39.35 -4.08 -4.44
N VAL A 874 38.88 -5.25 -4.90
CA VAL A 874 39.11 -6.65 -4.44
C VAL A 874 40.47 -7.23 -4.87
N LYS A 875 41.13 -6.57 -5.83
CA LYS A 875 42.51 -6.88 -6.27
C LYS A 875 43.26 -5.58 -6.56
N SER A 876 44.57 -5.65 -6.74
CA SER A 876 45.38 -4.49 -7.09
C SER A 876 44.91 -3.83 -8.40
N GLY A 877 44.87 -2.50 -8.42
CA GLY A 877 44.58 -1.71 -9.63
C GLY A 877 43.08 -1.52 -9.96
N VAL A 878 42.16 -1.85 -9.07
CA VAL A 878 40.71 -1.69 -9.28
C VAL A 878 40.24 -0.24 -9.14
N GLY A 879 40.83 0.51 -8.21
CA GLY A 879 40.43 1.89 -7.90
C GLY A 879 39.30 1.99 -6.86
N TYR A 880 38.74 3.18 -6.68
CA TYR A 880 37.69 3.47 -5.70
C TYR A 880 36.34 2.92 -6.12
N ASP A 881 35.43 2.74 -5.15
CA ASP A 881 34.00 2.68 -5.43
C ASP A 881 33.57 4.01 -6.09
N PRO A 882 32.90 3.97 -7.26
CA PRO A 882 32.60 5.16 -8.03
C PRO A 882 31.47 6.00 -7.42
N ILE A 883 30.64 5.43 -6.54
CA ILE A 883 29.48 6.10 -5.93
C ILE A 883 29.85 6.69 -4.57
N ILE A 884 30.31 5.84 -3.63
CA ILE A 884 30.53 6.22 -2.23
C ILE A 884 32.00 6.17 -1.79
N GLY A 885 32.93 5.74 -2.65
CA GLY A 885 34.35 5.75 -2.31
C GLY A 885 34.80 7.17 -1.96
N ALA A 886 35.73 7.31 -1.03
CA ALA A 886 36.17 8.61 -0.54
C ALA A 886 37.70 8.71 -0.47
N ASN A 887 38.23 9.88 -0.84
CA ASN A 887 39.68 10.15 -0.92
C ASN A 887 40.06 11.52 -0.32
N LEU A 888 39.51 11.86 0.85
CA LEU A 888 39.76 13.11 1.58
C LEU A 888 39.49 14.37 0.74
N GLY A 889 38.52 14.29 -0.18
CA GLY A 889 38.21 15.36 -1.15
C GLY A 889 39.15 15.46 -2.35
N GLY A 890 40.10 14.54 -2.48
CA GLY A 890 40.95 14.38 -3.66
C GLY A 890 40.28 13.57 -4.77
N GLU A 891 40.90 13.56 -5.95
CA GLU A 891 40.39 12.86 -7.13
C GLU A 891 40.21 11.35 -6.88
N ARG A 892 39.13 10.80 -7.43
CA ARG A 892 38.86 9.36 -7.41
C ARG A 892 38.96 8.80 -8.81
N TRP A 893 39.38 7.54 -8.91
CA TRP A 893 39.47 6.84 -10.19
C TRP A 893 39.07 5.38 -10.03
N ALA A 894 38.58 4.76 -11.11
CA ALA A 894 38.20 3.35 -11.15
C ALA A 894 38.50 2.75 -12.53
N THR A 895 38.82 1.46 -12.56
CA THR A 895 39.01 0.67 -13.79
C THR A 895 37.88 -0.34 -13.97
N GLY A 896 37.81 -0.99 -15.13
CA GLY A 896 36.82 -2.04 -15.44
C GLY A 896 35.42 -1.54 -15.80
N LEU A 897 35.16 -0.23 -15.70
CA LEU A 897 33.85 0.36 -16.03
C LEU A 897 33.56 0.33 -17.54
N ASP A 898 34.59 0.38 -18.38
CA ASP A 898 34.49 0.20 -19.82
C ASP A 898 34.63 -1.31 -20.16
N PRO A 899 33.60 -1.95 -20.75
CA PRO A 899 33.64 -3.40 -21.01
C PRO A 899 34.52 -3.77 -22.21
N ILE A 900 34.85 -2.82 -23.10
CA ILE A 900 35.77 -3.07 -24.23
C ILE A 900 37.23 -2.77 -23.88
N ASP A 901 37.46 -1.89 -22.91
CA ASP A 901 38.79 -1.64 -22.32
C ASP A 901 38.74 -1.64 -20.79
N ALA A 902 38.85 -2.84 -20.21
CA ALA A 902 38.80 -3.00 -18.76
C ALA A 902 39.96 -2.31 -18.01
N ASN A 903 41.03 -1.90 -18.69
CA ASN A 903 42.15 -1.17 -18.09
C ASN A 903 42.00 0.34 -18.20
N ARG A 904 41.01 0.83 -18.96
CA ARG A 904 40.71 2.26 -19.08
C ARG A 904 40.47 2.83 -17.69
N ASN A 905 41.28 3.80 -17.33
CA ASN A 905 41.14 4.51 -16.08
C ASN A 905 40.10 5.63 -16.24
N ILE A 906 39.04 5.59 -15.44
CA ILE A 906 38.00 6.60 -15.43
C ILE A 906 38.15 7.43 -14.16
N THR A 907 38.53 8.71 -14.33
CA THR A 907 38.69 9.66 -13.23
C THR A 907 37.40 10.43 -13.00
N MET A 908 36.94 10.44 -11.75
CA MET A 908 35.83 11.25 -11.27
C MET A 908 36.43 12.54 -10.69
N MET A 909 36.29 13.64 -11.44
CA MET A 909 36.86 14.95 -11.10
C MET A 909 36.08 15.68 -10.00
N GLN A 910 34.92 15.15 -9.61
CA GLN A 910 34.06 15.66 -8.55
C GLN A 910 33.32 14.53 -7.87
N ASP A 911 32.90 14.79 -6.63
CA ASP A 911 32.06 13.85 -5.88
C ASP A 911 30.57 14.05 -6.21
N PHE A 912 29.92 12.95 -6.58
CA PHE A 912 28.46 12.92 -6.80
C PHE A 912 27.68 12.76 -5.51
N VAL A 913 28.32 12.25 -4.45
CA VAL A 913 27.74 12.08 -3.13
C VAL A 913 28.54 12.92 -2.14
N VAL A 914 27.89 13.86 -1.48
CA VAL A 914 28.50 14.77 -0.51
C VAL A 914 27.96 14.48 0.89
N SER A 915 28.86 14.13 1.82
CA SER A 915 28.51 13.94 3.24
C SER A 915 28.13 15.27 3.88
N ARG A 916 26.87 15.41 4.31
CA ARG A 916 26.31 16.57 5.04
C ARG A 916 26.28 16.37 6.55
N GLY A 917 26.71 15.22 7.03
CA GLY A 917 26.78 14.93 8.46
C GLY A 917 26.40 13.50 8.78
N GLY A 918 26.67 13.10 10.01
CA GLY A 918 26.25 11.83 10.54
C GLY A 918 26.74 11.62 11.97
N GLU A 919 26.25 10.56 12.58
CA GLU A 919 26.60 10.18 13.95
C GLU A 919 26.37 8.68 14.18
N TYR A 920 27.09 8.13 15.16
CA TYR A 920 26.87 6.78 15.68
C TYR A 920 25.96 6.82 16.90
N PHE A 921 24.86 6.07 16.85
CA PHE A 921 23.92 5.91 17.95
C PHE A 921 23.86 4.45 18.39
N PHE A 922 23.40 4.21 19.61
CA PHE A 922 22.99 2.93 20.12
C PHE A 922 21.46 2.90 20.16
N SER A 923 20.87 1.94 19.45
CA SER A 923 19.45 1.60 19.52
C SER A 923 19.27 0.55 20.63
N PRO A 924 18.82 0.94 21.84
CA PRO A 924 18.68 0.02 22.97
C PRO A 924 17.52 -0.97 22.78
N PRO A 925 17.55 -2.13 23.46
CA PRO A 925 16.36 -2.95 23.61
C PRO A 925 15.29 -2.21 24.43
N ILE A 926 14.02 -2.51 24.21
CA ILE A 926 12.87 -1.83 24.82
C ILE A 926 12.91 -1.95 26.35
N SER A 927 13.34 -3.10 26.87
CA SER A 927 13.55 -3.38 28.29
C SER A 927 14.60 -2.46 28.91
N ALA A 928 15.70 -2.16 28.22
CA ALA A 928 16.70 -1.20 28.68
C ALA A 928 16.15 0.23 28.72
N ILE A 929 15.28 0.61 27.78
CA ILE A 929 14.59 1.90 27.83
C ILE A 929 13.73 1.96 29.09
N ALA A 930 12.99 0.89 29.37
CA ALA A 930 12.10 0.80 30.52
C ALA A 930 12.82 0.76 31.89
N THR A 931 14.02 0.19 31.95
CA THR A 931 14.68 -0.16 33.23
C THR A 931 16.00 0.55 33.50
N ILE A 932 16.73 0.96 32.48
CA ILE A 932 18.06 1.61 32.61
C ILE A 932 17.98 3.07 32.20
N LEU A 933 17.50 3.34 30.99
CA LEU A 933 17.55 4.68 30.42
C LEU A 933 16.49 5.61 31.01
N SER A 934 15.39 5.07 31.54
CA SER A 934 14.29 5.83 32.13
C SER A 934 14.14 5.69 33.65
N ALA A 935 15.05 4.96 34.29
CA ALA A 935 15.21 4.90 35.75
C ALA A 935 15.95 6.13 36.26
#